data_AF-A0A445AKG9-F1
#
_entry.id   AF-A0A445AKG9-F1
#
_cell.length_a   1.000
_cell.length_b   1.000
_cell.length_c   1.000
_cell.angle_alpha   90.00
_cell.angle_beta   90.00
_cell.angle_gamma   90.00
#
_symmetry.space_group_name_H-M   'P 1'
#
loop_
_entity.id
_entity.type
_entity.pdbx_description
1 polymer ?
#
loop_
_entity_poly.entity_id
_entity_poly.type
_entity_poly.pdbx_seq_one_letter_code
_entity_poly.pdbx_strand_id
1 'polypeptide(L)'
;MPSTKLSHYPLIKIQDCLSSKMIGVAEQRKGLYAFEDLKSVRNFQLRPAIAAAFFTPQTQHLSNSNKLHDNKNRSTSNLWHLRLGHLPNDRILVLQQNYNFINKSDFCTSPCESCHYAKQKRFPFPISMSMSKEIFDLVHIDIWGPINVNSTAGHKYFLTIVEDKSRFCWLFFMKHKSEAATLLKNFIQLVQTQFNKAVKQVRSDNGAEFKLTEFYAEKGIIHQNTCVETPQQNGIVERKHQHILAVTRAIMFHANLPKKLWHYAAAHAIYIINRIPSNILKNKSPYEILHKKLPDIHNFKVFGCLAFAATIHANRKKLDPRARKCIFLGYKQGVKGYILYDLYSKEIFLSRDVVFYENTLPLCNTQNSELSQKCHASSTQLSDPLLSDTTPFNTPSTHSASHYHSFTNPDIAPQGQVANSPQISAPNTPYNQQDTAAPHIPHNAGPIVERPHRERKRPSYLKDYHCFLTTSSTTPPTSSRYPLSHVLSYHGLSENKRKFSIALITNTDPKTYEEAVMYPCWQEAIKSELAALDENRTWSLTTLPAGKHAIGCKWVFKTKLKADGSVERCKARLVAKGFTQIPGQDYSDTFSPVVKMNTLRILLAVAAAKDWFVHQLDVNTAFLHGDLEEEVYMKPPPGLNVSNPKLICKLEKSLYGLKQASRQWNSKLAHTLIKFGYTQSKHDYSLFTKVTGSGFTAVIVYVDDLVLAGNCIKEITALKQHLHDLFKIKDIGELKFFLGFEFARSKRGIAMYQRKYCLDLLEEYGMLGSKSCSTPMDYTSHLSKESGDPMPNASEYRRLLGRLLYLTNTRPEISFAVGKLSQFLDCPTNKHFQAALRVLKYLKLAPAQGLLFKTESDLQLTGFSDSDWATCPDTRRSISGYCFFLGTTLITWKSKKQVTVARSSAEAEYRALAASTCEAQWIVFILQDLTVSILKPAAIYCDSQSALHIAANPVFHERTKHIEADCHIVRDKAQAQVIKLLPISTLHQTADIFTKVLSPAPFSSCHSKLGLCDLHKPNLEGGV
;
A
#
# COMPACT_ATOMS: atom_id res chain seq x y z
N MET A 1 66.36 -35.02 41.53
CA MET A 1 66.69 -33.75 42.21
C MET A 1 65.39 -33.01 42.57
N PRO A 2 65.40 -32.09 43.55
CA PRO A 2 64.72 -32.37 44.81
C PRO A 2 63.24 -31.97 44.91
N SER A 3 62.64 -32.51 45.97
CA SER A 3 61.27 -32.35 46.44
C SER A 3 60.81 -30.92 46.73
N THR A 4 59.52 -30.68 46.49
CA THR A 4 58.65 -29.92 47.41
C THR A 4 57.36 -30.69 47.64
N LYS A 5 56.77 -30.58 48.84
CA LYS A 5 55.68 -31.45 49.31
C LYS A 5 54.37 -31.14 48.59
N LEU A 6 53.60 -32.18 48.21
CA LEU A 6 52.19 -32.00 47.85
C LEU A 6 51.40 -31.57 49.10
N SER A 7 50.79 -30.40 49.06
CA SER A 7 49.60 -30.11 49.87
C SER A 7 48.41 -30.77 49.18
N HIS A 8 47.92 -31.90 49.71
CA HIS A 8 46.67 -32.49 49.23
C HIS A 8 45.51 -31.52 49.49
N TYR A 9 45.00 -30.90 48.42
CA TYR A 9 43.71 -30.22 48.47
C TYR A 9 42.60 -31.28 48.56
N PRO A 10 41.56 -31.07 49.39
CA PRO A 10 40.48 -32.05 49.52
C PRO A 10 39.72 -32.18 48.20
N LEU A 11 39.59 -33.42 47.72
CA LEU A 11 38.78 -33.77 46.56
C LEU A 11 37.29 -33.57 46.89
N ILE A 12 36.65 -32.63 46.21
CA ILE A 12 35.25 -32.24 46.47
C ILE A 12 34.34 -33.02 45.53
N LYS A 13 33.44 -33.82 46.10
CA LYS A 13 32.36 -34.50 45.37
C LYS A 13 31.34 -33.45 44.95
N ILE A 14 31.18 -33.24 43.65
CA ILE A 14 30.17 -32.34 43.09
C ILE A 14 28.91 -33.14 42.80
N GLN A 15 27.80 -32.64 43.29
CA GLN A 15 26.49 -33.28 43.32
C GLN A 15 25.48 -32.37 42.62
N ASP A 16 24.55 -32.95 41.88
CA ASP A 16 23.50 -32.19 41.20
C ASP A 16 22.53 -31.59 42.23
N CYS A 17 22.41 -30.27 42.25
CA CYS A 17 21.69 -29.54 43.28
C CYS A 17 20.16 -29.76 43.28
N LEU A 18 19.61 -30.39 42.24
CA LEU A 18 18.16 -30.64 42.11
C LEU A 18 17.81 -32.12 42.35
N SER A 19 18.66 -33.06 41.92
CA SER A 19 18.43 -34.51 42.03
C SER A 19 19.27 -35.21 43.10
N SER A 20 20.21 -34.50 43.73
CA SER A 20 21.16 -35.05 44.72
C SER A 20 21.97 -36.26 44.23
N LYS A 21 22.15 -36.44 42.91
CA LYS A 21 23.09 -37.43 42.37
C LYS A 21 24.51 -36.88 42.26
N MET A 22 25.50 -37.68 42.64
CA MET A 22 26.92 -37.33 42.52
C MET A 22 27.31 -37.32 41.03
N ILE A 23 27.73 -36.16 40.50
CA ILE A 23 28.04 -35.96 39.08
C ILE A 23 29.49 -36.35 38.79
N GLY A 24 30.40 -36.00 39.69
CA GLY A 24 31.84 -36.25 39.56
C GLY A 24 32.62 -35.62 40.71
N VAL A 25 33.93 -35.83 40.71
CA VAL A 25 34.84 -35.26 41.71
C VAL A 25 35.66 -34.14 41.05
N ALA A 26 35.94 -33.08 41.80
CA ALA A 26 36.71 -31.94 41.32
C ALA A 26 37.72 -31.44 42.36
N GLU A 27 38.86 -30.95 41.88
CA GLU A 27 39.89 -30.31 42.69
C GLU A 27 39.78 -28.78 42.58
N GLN A 28 39.94 -28.05 43.69
CA GLN A 28 39.96 -26.60 43.68
C GLN A 28 41.36 -26.07 43.30
N ARG A 29 41.49 -25.47 42.11
CA ARG A 29 42.74 -24.85 41.64
C ARG A 29 42.52 -23.35 41.43
N LYS A 30 43.24 -22.53 42.21
CA LYS A 30 43.24 -21.05 42.13
C LYS A 30 41.83 -20.42 42.15
N GLY A 31 40.96 -20.92 43.02
CA GLY A 31 39.59 -20.40 43.22
C GLY A 31 38.53 -20.95 42.26
N LEU A 32 38.90 -21.82 41.31
CA LEU A 32 37.98 -22.51 40.41
C LEU A 32 38.05 -24.04 40.64
N TYR A 33 36.96 -24.75 40.42
CA TYR A 33 36.92 -26.22 40.55
C TYR A 33 37.11 -26.88 39.18
N ALA A 34 38.06 -27.80 39.08
CA ALA A 34 38.35 -28.56 37.86
C ALA A 34 37.90 -30.02 38.04
N PHE A 35 36.92 -30.46 37.24
CA PHE A 35 36.45 -31.84 37.19
C PHE A 35 37.51 -32.77 36.56
N GLU A 36 37.63 -34.00 37.06
CA GLU A 36 38.53 -35.01 36.47
C GLU A 36 37.89 -35.75 35.28
N ASP A 37 38.54 -35.59 34.12
CA ASP A 37 38.31 -36.14 32.77
C ASP A 37 36.89 -36.01 32.14
N LEU A 38 36.85 -35.66 30.86
CA LEU A 38 35.66 -35.20 30.13
C LEU A 38 35.35 -36.07 28.90
N LYS A 39 35.68 -37.37 28.98
CA LYS A 39 35.64 -38.33 27.85
C LYS A 39 34.45 -39.29 27.82
N SER A 40 33.67 -39.39 28.90
CA SER A 40 32.71 -40.49 29.13
C SER A 40 31.23 -40.09 29.11
N VAL A 41 30.86 -38.96 28.50
CA VAL A 41 29.44 -38.59 28.27
C VAL A 41 29.17 -38.28 26.79
N ARG A 42 29.07 -39.34 25.98
CA ARG A 42 28.26 -39.36 24.76
C ARG A 42 27.10 -40.33 24.98
N ASN A 43 26.00 -40.10 24.26
CA ASN A 43 24.72 -40.83 24.34
C ASN A 43 23.92 -40.59 25.63
N PHE A 44 23.08 -39.55 25.61
CA PHE A 44 21.68 -39.68 26.02
C PHE A 44 20.82 -38.66 25.24
N GLN A 45 19.84 -39.14 24.48
CA GLN A 45 18.74 -38.33 23.94
C GLN A 45 17.45 -38.82 24.59
N LEU A 46 16.60 -37.89 25.05
CA LEU A 46 15.18 -38.14 25.30
C LEU A 46 14.38 -36.83 25.18
N ARG A 47 13.06 -36.96 25.16
CA ARG A 47 12.09 -35.92 24.75
C ARG A 47 11.41 -35.23 25.97
N PRO A 48 10.61 -34.16 25.77
CA PRO A 48 10.48 -33.09 26.78
C PRO A 48 9.32 -33.23 27.77
N ALA A 49 9.34 -32.31 28.75
CA ALA A 49 8.26 -31.81 29.63
C ALA A 49 8.23 -32.30 31.10
N ILE A 50 7.54 -31.49 31.92
CA ILE A 50 7.15 -31.67 33.33
C ILE A 50 8.17 -31.23 34.41
N ALA A 51 7.61 -30.72 35.52
CA ALA A 51 8.18 -30.35 36.82
C ALA A 51 9.07 -29.09 36.94
N ALA A 52 8.61 -28.16 37.77
CA ALA A 52 9.42 -27.14 38.44
C ALA A 52 9.04 -27.09 39.92
N ALA A 53 9.97 -27.42 40.82
CA ALA A 53 9.91 -27.17 42.26
C ALA A 53 11.29 -27.43 42.89
N PHE A 54 11.81 -26.52 43.71
CA PHE A 54 12.10 -26.76 45.15
C PHE A 54 12.72 -25.51 45.82
N PHE A 55 12.49 -25.42 47.13
CA PHE A 55 12.37 -24.23 47.97
C PHE A 55 13.65 -23.48 48.39
N THR A 56 13.44 -22.36 49.08
CA THR A 56 14.41 -21.52 49.82
C THR A 56 14.71 -22.05 51.23
N PRO A 57 15.70 -21.45 51.93
CA PRO A 57 15.38 -20.76 53.20
C PRO A 57 16.08 -19.39 53.33
N GLN A 58 15.35 -18.30 53.58
CA GLN A 58 14.98 -17.70 54.88
C GLN A 58 16.04 -16.80 55.57
N THR A 59 15.65 -15.55 55.80
CA THR A 59 15.92 -14.80 57.04
C THR A 59 14.76 -13.81 57.24
N GLN A 60 14.38 -13.54 58.49
CA GLN A 60 13.11 -12.89 58.83
C GLN A 60 13.27 -11.39 59.13
N HIS A 61 12.28 -10.56 58.75
CA HIS A 61 11.45 -9.82 59.72
C HIS A 61 10.25 -9.12 59.05
N LEU A 62 9.21 -8.81 59.84
CA LEU A 62 7.94 -8.25 59.37
C LEU A 62 7.98 -6.73 59.17
N SER A 63 7.32 -6.22 58.11
CA SER A 63 6.30 -5.15 58.20
C SER A 63 5.68 -4.81 56.84
N ASN A 64 4.43 -4.33 56.84
CA ASN A 64 3.65 -4.05 55.63
C ASN A 64 4.13 -2.79 54.87
N SER A 65 4.24 -2.84 53.55
CA SER A 65 3.93 -1.69 52.67
C SER A 65 3.79 -2.08 51.18
N ASN A 66 2.85 -1.43 50.48
CA ASN A 66 2.53 -1.67 49.07
C ASN A 66 3.68 -1.28 48.12
N LYS A 67 4.11 -2.16 47.22
CA LYS A 67 4.95 -1.81 46.06
C LYS A 67 4.59 -2.54 44.76
N LEU A 68 3.91 -1.81 43.88
CA LEU A 68 4.08 -1.72 42.42
C LEU A 68 4.89 -2.84 41.75
N HIS A 69 4.28 -3.55 40.81
CA HIS A 69 4.99 -4.43 39.86
C HIS A 69 5.91 -3.60 38.93
N ASP A 70 7.21 -3.59 39.22
CA ASP A 70 8.22 -2.98 38.35
C ASP A 70 8.43 -3.82 37.08
N ASN A 71 8.19 -3.22 35.92
CA ASN A 71 8.17 -3.93 34.64
C ASN A 71 9.58 -4.05 34.04
N LYS A 72 10.49 -4.72 34.78
CA LYS A 72 11.90 -4.94 34.41
C LYS A 72 12.28 -6.42 34.44
N ASN A 73 12.16 -7.09 33.28
CA ASN A 73 13.16 -8.06 32.81
C ASN A 73 12.94 -8.50 31.34
N ARG A 74 13.04 -7.55 30.39
CA ARG A 74 13.36 -7.90 28.99
C ARG A 74 14.87 -8.10 28.86
N SER A 75 15.31 -9.36 28.90
CA SER A 75 16.70 -9.72 28.58
C SER A 75 17.04 -9.26 27.17
N THR A 76 18.03 -8.38 27.04
CA THR A 76 18.31 -7.60 25.82
C THR A 76 19.52 -8.15 25.03
N SER A 77 19.41 -9.43 24.66
CA SER A 77 20.36 -10.15 23.80
C SER A 77 20.35 -9.63 22.35
N ASN A 78 20.82 -8.40 22.11
CA ASN A 78 20.65 -7.72 20.80
C ASN A 78 21.54 -6.49 20.54
N LEU A 79 22.51 -6.16 21.41
CA LEU A 79 23.12 -4.83 21.41
C LEU A 79 23.94 -4.52 20.14
N TRP A 80 24.75 -5.47 19.64
CA TRP A 80 25.51 -5.25 18.40
C TRP A 80 24.63 -5.17 17.14
N HIS A 81 23.47 -5.84 17.10
CA HIS A 81 22.50 -5.65 16.02
C HIS A 81 22.09 -4.18 15.90
N LEU A 82 21.74 -3.54 17.03
CA LEU A 82 21.34 -2.13 17.07
C LEU A 82 22.51 -1.18 16.76
N ARG A 83 23.69 -1.38 17.40
CA ARG A 83 24.92 -0.59 17.14
C ARG A 83 25.36 -0.60 15.67
N LEU A 84 25.12 -1.70 14.96
CA LEU A 84 25.51 -1.88 13.55
C LEU A 84 24.37 -1.52 12.57
N GLY A 85 23.42 -0.67 12.97
CA GLY A 85 22.37 -0.17 12.09
C GLY A 85 21.38 -1.27 11.67
N HIS A 86 21.04 -2.15 12.62
CA HIS A 86 20.22 -3.35 12.44
C HIS A 86 20.85 -4.38 11.48
N LEU A 87 22.13 -4.70 11.67
CA LEU A 87 22.84 -5.66 10.82
C LEU A 87 22.30 -7.10 11.03
N PRO A 88 22.02 -7.89 9.98
CA PRO A 88 21.60 -9.28 10.13
C PRO A 88 22.67 -10.18 10.81
N ASN A 89 22.22 -11.21 11.54
CA ASN A 89 23.08 -12.04 12.41
C ASN A 89 24.21 -12.75 11.66
N ASP A 90 23.99 -13.21 10.43
CA ASP A 90 25.00 -13.85 9.57
C ASP A 90 26.22 -12.93 9.33
N ARG A 91 25.99 -11.62 9.27
CA ARG A 91 27.04 -10.61 9.06
C ARG A 91 27.62 -10.09 10.38
N ILE A 92 26.95 -10.31 11.51
CA ILE A 92 27.55 -10.15 12.85
C ILE A 92 28.47 -11.34 13.16
N LEU A 93 28.11 -12.57 12.75
CA LEU A 93 28.99 -13.75 12.84
C LEU A 93 30.32 -13.56 12.08
N VAL A 94 30.28 -12.94 10.89
CA VAL A 94 31.49 -12.57 10.13
C VAL A 94 32.33 -11.49 10.86
N LEU A 95 31.69 -10.56 11.59
CA LEU A 95 32.42 -9.60 12.43
C LEU A 95 33.05 -10.27 13.65
N GLN A 96 32.37 -11.23 14.29
CA GLN A 96 32.88 -11.95 15.47
C GLN A 96 34.25 -12.63 15.20
N GLN A 97 34.51 -13.06 13.96
CA GLN A 97 35.81 -13.62 13.54
C GLN A 97 36.98 -12.63 13.64
N ASN A 98 36.72 -11.31 13.66
CA ASN A 98 37.73 -10.25 13.71
C ASN A 98 37.66 -9.43 15.01
N TYR A 99 36.61 -9.58 15.83
CA TYR A 99 36.34 -8.76 17.01
C TYR A 99 35.82 -9.62 18.17
N ASN A 100 36.74 -10.13 18.98
CA ASN A 100 36.47 -11.06 20.09
C ASN A 100 35.52 -10.52 21.18
N PHE A 101 35.20 -9.22 21.18
CA PHE A 101 34.24 -8.58 22.09
C PHE A 101 32.77 -8.63 21.63
N ILE A 102 32.49 -9.26 20.49
CA ILE A 102 31.13 -9.54 20.02
C ILE A 102 30.76 -10.96 20.48
N ASN A 103 29.73 -11.10 21.32
CA ASN A 103 29.37 -12.38 21.94
C ASN A 103 28.18 -13.05 21.24
N LYS A 104 27.99 -14.35 21.49
CA LYS A 104 26.81 -15.08 20.97
C LYS A 104 25.48 -14.57 21.57
N SER A 105 25.54 -13.91 22.71
CA SER A 105 24.43 -13.19 23.37
C SER A 105 24.11 -11.82 22.76
N ASP A 106 24.71 -11.47 21.61
CA ASP A 106 24.39 -10.25 20.87
C ASP A 106 23.56 -10.50 19.60
N PHE A 107 23.22 -11.77 19.32
CA PHE A 107 22.42 -12.17 18.16
C PHE A 107 20.92 -12.02 18.39
N CYS A 108 20.23 -11.51 17.37
CA CYS A 108 18.80 -11.25 17.37
C CYS A 108 18.03 -12.58 17.25
N THR A 109 17.50 -13.11 18.36
CA THR A 109 16.67 -14.34 18.37
C THR A 109 15.18 -14.07 18.11
N SER A 110 14.72 -12.84 18.32
CA SER A 110 13.35 -12.38 18.08
C SER A 110 13.26 -11.50 16.82
N PRO A 111 12.17 -11.52 16.03
CA PRO A 111 12.02 -10.63 14.87
C PRO A 111 12.13 -9.14 15.25
N CYS A 112 13.04 -8.41 14.61
CA CYS A 112 13.22 -6.98 14.86
C CYS A 112 12.23 -6.15 14.04
N GLU A 113 11.22 -5.58 14.69
CA GLU A 113 10.18 -4.75 14.08
C GLU A 113 10.73 -3.61 13.19
N SER A 114 11.77 -2.91 13.66
CA SER A 114 12.46 -1.86 12.89
C SER A 114 13.14 -2.38 11.61
N CYS A 115 13.55 -3.66 11.57
CA CYS A 115 14.00 -4.31 10.32
C CYS A 115 12.83 -4.51 9.37
N HIS A 116 11.69 -5.00 9.83
CA HIS A 116 10.53 -5.25 8.97
C HIS A 116 10.06 -3.95 8.32
N TYR A 117 9.87 -2.86 9.09
CA TYR A 117 9.47 -1.56 8.54
C TYR A 117 10.48 -0.93 7.56
N ALA A 118 11.79 -1.16 7.72
CA ALA A 118 12.81 -0.46 6.93
C ALA A 118 13.44 -1.26 5.79
N LYS A 119 13.54 -2.58 5.94
CA LYS A 119 14.40 -3.48 5.14
C LYS A 119 13.63 -4.56 4.36
N GLN A 120 12.32 -4.72 4.55
CA GLN A 120 11.49 -5.59 3.71
C GLN A 120 11.60 -5.17 2.23
N LYS A 121 12.17 -6.06 1.40
CA LYS A 121 12.46 -5.84 -0.03
C LYS A 121 12.32 -7.14 -0.81
N ARG A 122 12.13 -7.04 -2.13
CA ARG A 122 12.24 -8.19 -3.04
C ARG A 122 13.72 -8.53 -3.30
N PHE A 123 13.95 -9.76 -3.75
CA PHE A 123 15.28 -10.37 -3.86
C PHE A 123 16.20 -9.76 -4.94
N PRO A 124 17.54 -9.94 -4.84
CA PRO A 124 18.49 -9.30 -5.74
C PRO A 124 18.43 -9.76 -7.20
N PHE A 125 18.85 -8.84 -8.08
CA PHE A 125 19.22 -9.10 -9.47
C PHE A 125 20.61 -9.77 -9.55
N PRO A 126 20.95 -10.46 -10.66
CA PRO A 126 22.31 -10.98 -10.89
C PRO A 126 23.37 -9.88 -10.83
N ILE A 127 24.57 -10.25 -10.41
CA ILE A 127 25.68 -9.33 -10.14
C ILE A 127 26.56 -9.22 -11.39
N SER A 128 26.71 -8.02 -11.94
CA SER A 128 27.89 -7.74 -12.79
C SER A 128 29.13 -7.80 -11.89
N MET A 129 30.04 -8.72 -12.19
CA MET A 129 31.27 -8.92 -11.41
C MET A 129 32.43 -8.02 -11.85
N SER A 130 32.18 -7.03 -12.71
CA SER A 130 33.15 -6.00 -13.05
C SER A 130 33.58 -5.22 -11.79
N MET A 131 34.82 -5.40 -11.38
CA MET A 131 35.51 -4.58 -10.39
C MET A 131 36.84 -4.12 -10.98
N SER A 132 37.19 -2.87 -10.73
CA SER A 132 38.37 -2.22 -11.27
C SER A 132 39.65 -2.82 -10.70
N LYS A 133 40.75 -2.77 -11.48
CA LYS A 133 42.02 -3.40 -11.12
C LYS A 133 42.64 -2.75 -9.89
N GLU A 134 42.65 -1.42 -9.81
CA GLU A 134 43.11 -0.66 -8.65
C GLU A 134 42.10 0.35 -8.07
N ILE A 135 42.37 0.78 -6.83
CA ILE A 135 41.51 1.77 -6.15
C ILE A 135 41.56 3.11 -6.88
N PHE A 136 40.39 3.73 -7.07
CA PHE A 136 40.19 4.98 -7.81
C PHE A 136 40.47 4.90 -9.33
N ASP A 137 40.65 3.70 -9.89
CA ASP A 137 40.52 3.50 -11.34
C ASP A 137 39.15 3.98 -11.85
N LEU A 138 38.09 3.75 -11.05
CA LEU A 138 36.71 4.19 -11.34
C LEU A 138 35.99 4.62 -10.06
N VAL A 139 35.26 5.74 -10.13
CA VAL A 139 34.29 6.17 -9.12
C VAL A 139 32.91 6.39 -9.73
N HIS A 140 31.86 6.01 -9.01
CA HIS A 140 30.46 6.19 -9.39
C HIS A 140 29.83 7.33 -8.59
N ILE A 141 29.15 8.25 -9.26
CA ILE A 141 28.52 9.44 -8.64
C ILE A 141 27.07 9.60 -9.06
N ASP A 142 26.22 10.06 -8.13
CA ASP A 142 24.78 10.32 -8.31
C ASP A 142 24.27 11.24 -7.17
N ILE A 143 23.19 12.00 -7.41
CA ILE A 143 22.56 12.89 -6.41
C ILE A 143 21.19 12.36 -6.01
N TRP A 144 21.03 12.04 -4.72
CA TRP A 144 19.72 11.74 -4.17
C TRP A 144 18.98 13.00 -3.71
N GLY A 145 17.76 13.22 -4.20
CA GLY A 145 16.83 14.25 -3.73
C GLY A 145 15.93 14.82 -4.85
N PRO A 146 15.05 15.78 -4.54
CA PRO A 146 14.88 16.44 -3.25
C PRO A 146 14.19 15.54 -2.21
N ILE A 147 14.50 15.75 -0.93
CA ILE A 147 13.80 15.12 0.19
C ILE A 147 12.71 16.07 0.71
N ASN A 148 11.46 15.61 0.78
CA ASN A 148 10.26 16.39 1.14
C ASN A 148 10.30 17.07 2.53
N VAL A 149 11.32 16.80 3.35
CA VAL A 149 11.55 17.44 4.65
C VAL A 149 12.97 17.98 4.65
N ASN A 150 13.12 19.32 4.61
CA ASN A 150 14.40 19.98 4.80
C ASN A 150 15.04 19.48 6.12
N SER A 151 16.34 19.20 6.09
CA SER A 151 17.06 18.90 7.34
C SER A 151 17.13 20.13 8.26
N THR A 152 17.48 19.95 9.54
CA THR A 152 17.70 21.08 10.48
C THR A 152 18.79 22.06 10.03
N ALA A 153 19.75 21.62 9.20
CA ALA A 153 20.76 22.47 8.56
C ALA A 153 20.39 22.92 7.13
N GLY A 154 19.14 22.73 6.70
CA GLY A 154 18.59 23.21 5.43
C GLY A 154 18.85 22.33 4.20
N HIS A 155 19.69 21.29 4.30
CA HIS A 155 19.96 20.37 3.19
C HIS A 155 18.68 19.70 2.67
N LYS A 156 18.63 19.51 1.35
CA LYS A 156 17.54 18.89 0.57
C LYS A 156 17.99 17.70 -0.29
N TYR A 157 19.29 17.64 -0.59
CA TYR A 157 19.92 16.63 -1.45
C TYR A 157 21.15 16.04 -0.75
N PHE A 158 21.68 14.95 -1.30
CA PHE A 158 23.06 14.55 -1.06
C PHE A 158 23.72 13.94 -2.30
N LEU A 159 24.99 14.29 -2.52
CA LEU A 159 25.86 13.67 -3.51
C LEU A 159 26.48 12.41 -2.88
N THR A 160 26.33 11.28 -3.55
CA THR A 160 26.94 10.01 -3.17
C THR A 160 28.07 9.69 -4.13
N ILE A 161 29.26 9.39 -3.61
CA ILE A 161 30.41 8.95 -4.39
C ILE A 161 30.82 7.56 -3.92
N VAL A 162 30.94 6.59 -4.83
CA VAL A 162 31.31 5.20 -4.53
C VAL A 162 32.53 4.79 -5.34
N GLU A 163 33.63 4.43 -4.68
CA GLU A 163 34.82 3.90 -5.35
C GLU A 163 34.60 2.42 -5.71
N ASP A 164 35.00 2.02 -6.92
CA ASP A 164 34.57 0.76 -7.51
C ASP A 164 35.24 -0.49 -6.89
N LYS A 165 36.55 -0.47 -6.60
CA LYS A 165 37.27 -1.65 -6.07
C LYS A 165 36.96 -1.93 -4.60
N SER A 166 36.93 -0.89 -3.75
CA SER A 166 36.65 -1.00 -2.32
C SER A 166 35.18 -0.97 -1.97
N ARG A 167 34.31 -0.46 -2.86
CA ARG A 167 32.91 -0.10 -2.56
C ARG A 167 32.78 0.89 -1.40
N PHE A 168 33.85 1.59 -1.01
CA PHE A 168 33.81 2.67 -0.02
C PHE A 168 32.98 3.83 -0.58
N CYS A 169 32.27 4.53 0.30
CA CYS A 169 31.31 5.54 -0.10
C CYS A 169 31.41 6.82 0.73
N TRP A 170 31.47 7.95 0.04
CA TRP A 170 31.38 9.29 0.63
C TRP A 170 29.98 9.85 0.39
N LEU A 171 29.56 10.76 1.26
CA LEU A 171 28.22 11.33 1.29
C LEU A 171 28.32 12.82 1.63
N PHE A 172 27.92 13.69 0.71
CA PHE A 172 28.01 15.14 0.87
C PHE A 172 26.61 15.75 0.80
N PHE A 173 26.14 16.35 1.90
CA PHE A 173 24.82 16.97 1.97
C PHE A 173 24.81 18.34 1.29
N MET A 174 23.74 18.65 0.57
CA MET A 174 23.62 19.88 -0.23
C MET A 174 22.25 20.53 -0.04
N LYS A 175 22.19 21.85 -0.16
CA LYS A 175 20.94 22.62 -0.21
C LYS A 175 20.41 22.74 -1.65
N HIS A 176 21.31 22.80 -2.63
CA HIS A 176 21.06 22.94 -4.08
C HIS A 176 21.94 21.97 -4.88
N LYS A 177 21.46 21.50 -6.05
CA LYS A 177 22.23 20.58 -6.92
C LYS A 177 23.54 21.19 -7.45
N SER A 178 23.62 22.52 -7.59
CA SER A 178 24.81 23.24 -8.06
C SER A 178 26.05 23.08 -7.18
N GLU A 179 25.89 22.72 -5.90
CA GLU A 179 27.00 22.45 -4.97
C GLU A 179 27.83 21.20 -5.39
N ALA A 180 27.23 20.28 -6.17
CA ALA A 180 27.83 18.99 -6.50
C ALA A 180 29.13 19.11 -7.32
N ALA A 181 29.21 20.09 -8.23
CA ALA A 181 30.41 20.31 -9.04
C ALA A 181 31.63 20.65 -8.17
N THR A 182 31.47 21.59 -7.24
CA THR A 182 32.52 21.99 -6.28
C THR A 182 32.89 20.84 -5.35
N LEU A 183 31.89 20.09 -4.85
CA LEU A 183 32.12 18.93 -3.98
C LEU A 183 32.89 17.81 -4.69
N LEU A 184 32.64 17.59 -5.99
CA LEU A 184 33.36 16.61 -6.80
C LEU A 184 34.82 17.04 -7.06
N LYS A 185 35.06 18.32 -7.39
CA LYS A 185 36.43 18.87 -7.51
C LYS A 185 37.23 18.68 -6.20
N ASN A 186 36.62 19.06 -5.07
CA ASN A 186 37.21 18.90 -3.75
C ASN A 186 37.46 17.43 -3.38
N PHE A 187 36.57 16.51 -3.77
CA PHE A 187 36.76 15.07 -3.57
C PHE A 187 37.95 14.54 -4.38
N ILE A 188 38.12 14.94 -5.64
CA ILE A 188 39.24 14.49 -6.48
C ILE A 188 40.59 14.96 -5.92
N GLN A 189 40.67 16.20 -5.42
CA GLN A 189 41.84 16.69 -4.69
C GLN A 189 42.09 15.91 -3.39
N LEU A 190 41.03 15.59 -2.62
CA LEU A 190 41.13 14.75 -1.43
C LEU A 190 41.70 13.36 -1.75
N VAL A 191 41.32 12.74 -2.87
CA VAL A 191 41.86 11.44 -3.31
C VAL A 191 43.37 11.54 -3.57
N GLN A 192 43.82 12.59 -4.25
CA GLN A 192 45.23 12.86 -4.49
C GLN A 192 46.00 13.01 -3.18
N THR A 193 45.59 13.91 -2.28
CA THR A 193 46.32 14.19 -1.04
C THR A 193 46.27 13.05 -0.01
N GLN A 194 45.13 12.36 0.14
CA GLN A 194 44.93 11.39 1.23
C GLN A 194 45.29 9.94 0.88
N PHE A 195 45.37 9.59 -0.41
CA PHE A 195 45.65 8.22 -0.87
C PHE A 195 46.83 8.13 -1.85
N ASN A 196 47.41 9.25 -2.29
CA ASN A 196 48.41 9.32 -3.34
C ASN A 196 47.96 8.56 -4.63
N LYS A 197 46.76 8.90 -5.10
CA LYS A 197 46.13 8.35 -6.32
C LYS A 197 45.48 9.44 -7.14
N ALA A 198 45.52 9.29 -8.47
CA ALA A 198 44.63 10.01 -9.36
C ALA A 198 43.35 9.18 -9.58
N VAL A 199 42.19 9.85 -9.63
CA VAL A 199 40.95 9.23 -10.12
C VAL A 199 41.07 9.13 -11.64
N LYS A 200 41.00 7.94 -12.23
CA LYS A 200 41.15 7.79 -13.70
C LYS A 200 39.83 7.94 -14.45
N GLN A 201 38.75 7.42 -13.88
CA GLN A 201 37.42 7.43 -14.50
C GLN A 201 36.35 7.86 -13.50
N VAL A 202 35.41 8.69 -13.95
CA VAL A 202 34.22 9.11 -13.21
C VAL A 202 33.00 8.64 -14.00
N ARG A 203 32.07 7.92 -13.37
CA ARG A 203 30.79 7.54 -13.99
C ARG A 203 29.61 8.21 -13.30
N SER A 204 28.79 8.91 -14.07
CA SER A 204 27.55 9.56 -13.63
C SER A 204 26.36 9.16 -14.50
N ASP A 205 25.18 9.63 -14.12
CA ASP A 205 24.07 9.79 -15.06
C ASP A 205 24.34 10.98 -16.02
N ASN A 206 23.34 11.38 -16.81
CA ASN A 206 23.43 12.54 -17.72
C ASN A 206 23.19 13.90 -17.03
N GLY A 207 23.27 13.97 -15.68
CA GLY A 207 23.07 15.19 -14.91
C GLY A 207 23.95 16.34 -15.38
N ALA A 208 23.36 17.52 -15.58
CA ALA A 208 24.08 18.72 -16.02
C ALA A 208 25.13 19.16 -14.99
N GLU A 209 24.85 18.93 -13.71
CA GLU A 209 25.75 19.12 -12.56
C GLU A 209 27.09 18.36 -12.66
N PHE A 210 27.18 17.33 -13.50
CA PHE A 210 28.39 16.50 -13.65
C PHE A 210 29.18 16.76 -14.94
N LYS A 211 28.71 17.65 -15.82
CA LYS A 211 29.33 17.97 -17.12
C LYS A 211 30.53 18.95 -16.96
N LEU A 212 31.61 18.47 -16.33
CA LEU A 212 32.80 19.27 -15.99
C LEU A 212 33.95 19.08 -17.00
N THR A 213 33.64 19.09 -18.31
CA THR A 213 34.53 18.67 -19.41
C THR A 213 35.94 19.23 -19.32
N GLU A 214 36.08 20.55 -19.14
CA GLU A 214 37.38 21.25 -19.02
C GLU A 214 38.21 20.74 -17.85
N PHE A 215 37.59 20.60 -16.68
CA PHE A 215 38.26 20.13 -15.46
C PHE A 215 38.62 18.64 -15.54
N TYR A 216 37.80 17.81 -16.18
CA TYR A 216 38.15 16.42 -16.43
C TYR A 216 39.34 16.32 -17.40
N ALA A 217 39.38 17.13 -18.46
CA ALA A 217 40.52 17.20 -19.38
C ALA A 217 41.80 17.68 -18.66
N GLU A 218 41.71 18.77 -17.88
CA GLU A 218 42.79 19.32 -17.06
C GLU A 218 43.43 18.29 -16.10
N LYS A 219 42.61 17.34 -15.59
CA LYS A 219 43.06 16.28 -14.67
C LYS A 219 43.27 14.91 -15.33
N GLY A 220 43.13 14.79 -16.66
CA GLY A 220 43.28 13.52 -17.39
C GLY A 220 42.22 12.46 -17.06
N ILE A 221 41.02 12.87 -16.64
CA ILE A 221 39.94 12.01 -16.16
C ILE A 221 38.98 11.67 -17.30
N ILE A 222 38.68 10.38 -17.50
CA ILE A 222 37.67 9.95 -18.46
C ILE A 222 36.28 10.00 -17.80
N HIS A 223 35.41 10.88 -18.28
CA HIS A 223 34.01 10.96 -17.85
C HIS A 223 33.14 9.97 -18.64
N GLN A 224 32.43 9.11 -17.92
CA GLN A 224 31.50 8.11 -18.47
C GLN A 224 30.07 8.47 -18.08
N ASN A 225 29.24 8.80 -19.07
CA ASN A 225 27.81 8.98 -18.86
C ASN A 225 27.06 7.67 -19.15
N THR A 226 25.99 7.40 -18.42
CA THR A 226 25.03 6.37 -18.82
C THR A 226 24.38 6.72 -20.16
N CYS A 227 24.07 5.74 -21.01
CA CYS A 227 23.20 5.99 -22.17
C CYS A 227 21.81 6.48 -21.69
N VAL A 228 21.12 7.24 -22.54
CA VAL A 228 19.76 7.75 -22.27
C VAL A 228 18.82 6.59 -21.90
N GLU A 229 17.96 6.80 -20.90
CA GLU A 229 17.07 5.79 -20.28
C GLU A 229 17.72 4.50 -19.70
N THR A 230 19.05 4.43 -19.58
CA THR A 230 19.75 3.26 -18.99
C THR A 230 20.48 3.54 -17.64
N PRO A 231 19.81 4.11 -16.61
CA PRO A 231 20.45 4.46 -15.34
C PRO A 231 21.08 3.27 -14.61
N GLN A 232 20.67 2.04 -14.94
CA GLN A 232 21.25 0.80 -14.42
C GLN A 232 22.73 0.63 -14.78
N GLN A 233 23.24 1.32 -15.80
CA GLN A 233 24.68 1.41 -16.12
C GLN A 233 25.50 2.09 -15.00
N ASN A 234 24.86 2.94 -14.17
CA ASN A 234 25.40 3.49 -12.94
C ASN A 234 24.85 2.76 -11.68
N GLY A 235 24.27 1.57 -11.84
CA GLY A 235 23.56 0.84 -10.79
C GLY A 235 24.36 0.45 -9.55
N ILE A 236 25.67 0.71 -9.52
CA ILE A 236 26.51 0.62 -8.32
C ILE A 236 26.14 1.68 -7.29
N VAL A 237 25.98 2.94 -7.70
CA VAL A 237 25.56 4.01 -6.78
C VAL A 237 24.06 3.97 -6.51
N GLU A 238 23.22 3.54 -7.46
CA GLU A 238 21.79 3.25 -7.19
C GLU A 238 21.63 2.19 -6.08
N ARG A 239 22.36 1.07 -6.16
CA ARG A 239 22.34 0.03 -5.11
C ARG A 239 22.88 0.55 -3.78
N LYS A 240 23.84 1.48 -3.80
CA LYS A 240 24.33 2.16 -2.59
C LYS A 240 23.27 3.09 -2.00
N HIS A 241 22.59 3.91 -2.80
CA HIS A 241 21.43 4.72 -2.38
C HIS A 241 20.37 3.85 -1.71
N GLN A 242 19.99 2.74 -2.34
CA GLN A 242 19.03 1.79 -1.77
C GLN A 242 19.49 1.14 -0.45
N HIS A 243 20.80 1.00 -0.21
CA HIS A 243 21.37 0.46 1.02
C HIS A 243 21.42 1.53 2.13
N ILE A 244 21.95 2.72 1.83
CA ILE A 244 21.99 3.88 2.74
C ILE A 244 20.59 4.13 3.29
N LEU A 245 19.61 4.34 2.43
CA LEU A 245 18.24 4.68 2.82
C LEU A 245 17.54 3.56 3.62
N ALA A 246 17.93 2.30 3.45
CA ALA A 246 17.39 1.19 4.24
C ALA A 246 17.99 1.14 5.67
N VAL A 247 19.27 1.49 5.84
CA VAL A 247 19.88 1.64 7.18
C VAL A 247 19.37 2.92 7.85
N THR A 248 19.33 4.05 7.14
CA THR A 248 18.78 5.34 7.62
C THR A 248 17.35 5.18 8.14
N ARG A 249 16.46 4.51 7.39
CA ARG A 249 15.09 4.25 7.88
C ARG A 249 15.07 3.36 9.12
N ALA A 250 15.87 2.30 9.17
CA ALA A 250 15.88 1.36 10.28
C ALA A 250 16.22 2.08 11.59
N ILE A 251 17.32 2.85 11.62
CA ILE A 251 17.75 3.58 12.81
C ILE A 251 16.83 4.76 13.17
N MET A 252 16.19 5.41 12.18
CA MET A 252 15.22 6.47 12.46
C MET A 252 13.89 5.94 13.03
N PHE A 253 13.40 4.80 12.53
CA PHE A 253 12.20 4.15 13.05
C PHE A 253 12.46 3.57 14.44
N HIS A 254 13.61 2.94 14.66
CA HIS A 254 14.02 2.45 15.98
C HIS A 254 14.05 3.59 17.00
N ALA A 255 14.72 4.70 16.68
CA ALA A 255 14.88 5.85 17.58
C ALA A 255 13.66 6.78 17.72
N ASN A 256 12.59 6.55 16.94
CA ASN A 256 11.45 7.46 16.78
C ASN A 256 11.83 8.95 16.59
N LEU A 257 12.86 9.22 15.78
CA LEU A 257 13.45 10.56 15.66
C LEU A 257 12.71 11.47 14.65
N PRO A 258 12.53 12.78 14.94
CA PRO A 258 11.88 13.73 14.04
C PRO A 258 12.53 13.75 12.64
N LYS A 259 11.68 13.74 11.60
CA LYS A 259 12.11 13.63 10.18
C LYS A 259 13.14 14.71 9.76
N LYS A 260 13.16 15.89 10.39
CA LYS A 260 14.16 16.95 10.15
C LYS A 260 15.61 16.54 10.48
N LEU A 261 15.84 15.47 11.24
CA LEU A 261 17.17 14.98 11.59
C LEU A 261 17.73 13.93 10.61
N TRP A 262 17.04 13.66 9.48
CA TRP A 262 17.39 12.59 8.54
C TRP A 262 18.85 12.54 8.08
N HIS A 263 19.50 13.70 7.92
CA HIS A 263 20.90 13.77 7.47
C HIS A 263 21.90 13.21 8.49
N TYR A 264 21.66 13.36 9.80
CA TYR A 264 22.49 12.72 10.82
C TYR A 264 22.34 11.20 10.78
N ALA A 265 21.12 10.69 10.57
CA ALA A 265 20.88 9.27 10.36
C ALA A 265 21.56 8.77 9.08
N ALA A 266 21.54 9.53 7.98
CA ALA A 266 22.25 9.17 6.75
C ALA A 266 23.78 9.18 6.91
N ALA A 267 24.33 10.15 7.66
CA ALA A 267 25.76 10.21 8.00
C ALA A 267 26.19 9.03 8.88
N HIS A 268 25.39 8.69 9.90
CA HIS A 268 25.64 7.54 10.76
C HIS A 268 25.48 6.20 10.00
N ALA A 269 24.47 6.09 9.13
CA ALA A 269 24.29 4.94 8.25
C ALA A 269 25.51 4.70 7.36
N ILE A 270 26.07 5.74 6.71
CA ILE A 270 27.24 5.56 5.85
C ILE A 270 28.54 5.29 6.64
N TYR A 271 28.67 5.87 7.83
CA TYR A 271 29.75 5.58 8.77
C TYR A 271 29.80 4.08 9.16
N ILE A 272 28.62 3.46 9.37
CA ILE A 272 28.47 2.01 9.59
C ILE A 272 28.72 1.22 8.29
N ILE A 273 28.06 1.58 7.19
CA ILE A 273 28.10 0.82 5.91
C ILE A 273 29.52 0.64 5.38
N ASN A 274 30.42 1.60 5.60
CA ASN A 274 31.83 1.48 5.19
C ASN A 274 32.66 0.59 6.12
N ARG A 275 32.20 0.26 7.35
CA ARG A 275 32.95 -0.50 8.37
C ARG A 275 32.47 -1.93 8.58
N ILE A 276 31.25 -2.26 8.12
CA ILE A 276 30.73 -3.63 8.12
C ILE A 276 31.31 -4.47 6.96
N PRO A 277 31.42 -5.80 7.10
CA PRO A 277 31.88 -6.70 6.04
C PRO A 277 30.92 -6.74 4.85
N SER A 278 31.40 -7.14 3.67
CA SER A 278 30.58 -7.29 2.45
C SER A 278 30.91 -8.56 1.66
N ASN A 279 29.90 -9.35 1.28
CA ASN A 279 30.09 -10.54 0.44
C ASN A 279 30.78 -10.22 -0.89
N ILE A 280 30.50 -9.05 -1.49
CA ILE A 280 31.12 -8.57 -2.74
C ILE A 280 32.64 -8.40 -2.55
N LEU A 281 33.09 -8.09 -1.33
CA LEU A 281 34.49 -7.89 -0.97
C LEU A 281 35.10 -9.13 -0.29
N LYS A 282 34.54 -10.33 -0.53
CA LYS A 282 34.95 -11.59 0.12
C LYS A 282 34.98 -11.46 1.66
N ASN A 283 33.90 -10.93 2.23
CA ASN A 283 33.70 -10.66 3.66
C ASN A 283 34.61 -9.59 4.29
N LYS A 284 35.46 -8.90 3.53
CA LYS A 284 36.18 -7.71 4.00
C LYS A 284 35.27 -6.48 4.07
N SER A 285 35.63 -5.48 4.86
CA SER A 285 34.90 -4.20 4.92
C SER A 285 35.39 -3.21 3.84
N PRO A 286 34.55 -2.26 3.37
CA PRO A 286 35.01 -1.21 2.46
C PRO A 286 36.19 -0.39 3.00
N TYR A 287 36.17 -0.07 4.31
CA TYR A 287 37.24 0.61 5.02
C TYR A 287 38.55 -0.18 4.96
N GLU A 288 38.49 -1.49 5.16
CA GLU A 288 39.65 -2.38 5.09
C GLU A 288 40.23 -2.50 3.68
N ILE A 289 39.40 -2.61 2.63
CA ILE A 289 39.90 -2.65 1.25
C ILE A 289 40.56 -1.33 0.85
N LEU A 290 40.02 -0.19 1.32
CA LEU A 290 40.55 1.13 0.99
C LEU A 290 41.80 1.49 1.81
N HIS A 291 41.74 1.41 3.13
CA HIS A 291 42.81 1.84 4.05
C HIS A 291 43.80 0.73 4.45
N LYS A 292 43.62 -0.51 3.95
CA LYS A 292 44.45 -1.70 4.26
C LYS A 292 44.53 -2.06 5.75
N LYS A 293 43.55 -1.59 6.55
CA LYS A 293 43.49 -1.75 8.01
C LYS A 293 42.06 -2.02 8.46
N LEU A 294 41.88 -2.89 9.45
CA LEU A 294 40.57 -3.13 10.06
C LEU A 294 40.02 -1.83 10.72
N PRO A 295 38.72 -1.52 10.57
CA PRO A 295 38.11 -0.36 11.23
C PRO A 295 38.01 -0.54 12.75
N ASP A 296 38.25 0.52 13.52
CA ASP A 296 37.74 0.56 14.90
C ASP A 296 36.20 0.59 14.87
N ILE A 297 35.59 -0.37 15.57
CA ILE A 297 34.16 -0.43 15.83
C ILE A 297 33.81 -0.51 17.33
N HIS A 298 34.81 -0.52 18.23
CA HIS A 298 34.60 -0.68 19.67
C HIS A 298 33.74 0.46 20.25
N ASN A 299 33.94 1.68 19.72
CA ASN A 299 33.24 2.90 20.10
C ASN A 299 31.85 3.07 19.43
N PHE A 300 31.29 2.01 18.81
CA PHE A 300 29.95 2.07 18.22
C PHE A 300 28.86 2.18 19.29
N LYS A 301 27.88 3.06 19.04
CA LYS A 301 26.75 3.34 19.95
C LYS A 301 25.43 3.29 19.20
N VAL A 302 24.38 2.81 19.87
CA VAL A 302 23.02 2.75 19.31
C VAL A 302 22.53 4.15 18.93
N PHE A 303 22.27 4.39 17.64
CA PHE A 303 21.74 5.65 17.16
C PHE A 303 20.40 5.99 17.83
N GLY A 304 20.25 7.23 18.31
CA GLY A 304 19.03 7.66 18.99
C GLY A 304 18.93 7.29 20.47
N CYS A 305 19.95 6.63 21.05
CA CYS A 305 19.93 6.34 22.49
C CYS A 305 20.08 7.60 23.36
N LEU A 306 19.62 7.47 24.60
CA LEU A 306 19.80 8.43 25.67
C LEU A 306 21.29 8.60 25.99
N ALA A 307 21.74 9.85 25.98
CA ALA A 307 23.09 10.23 26.33
C ALA A 307 23.08 11.34 27.40
N PHE A 308 24.10 11.39 28.24
CA PHE A 308 24.35 12.49 29.16
C PHE A 308 25.74 13.07 28.90
N ALA A 309 25.81 14.32 28.46
CA ALA A 309 27.07 15.01 28.17
C ALA A 309 27.48 15.93 29.31
N ALA A 310 28.75 15.88 29.72
CA ALA A 310 29.26 16.80 30.73
C ALA A 310 29.11 18.27 30.29
N THR A 311 28.61 19.13 31.17
CA THR A 311 28.66 20.60 30.99
C THR A 311 30.10 21.12 31.16
N ILE A 312 30.44 22.26 30.53
CA ILE A 312 31.79 22.85 30.64
C ILE A 312 31.92 23.60 31.96
N HIS A 313 33.04 23.43 32.66
CA HIS A 313 33.24 23.97 34.02
C HIS A 313 33.14 25.51 34.12
N ALA A 314 33.56 26.25 33.09
CA ALA A 314 33.62 27.71 33.09
C ALA A 314 32.27 28.41 33.32
N ASN A 315 31.16 27.78 32.94
CA ASN A 315 29.82 28.40 32.97
C ASN A 315 28.90 27.77 34.04
N ARG A 316 29.47 27.15 35.10
CA ARG A 316 28.71 26.52 36.19
C ARG A 316 28.76 27.33 37.49
N LYS A 317 27.60 27.63 38.06
CA LYS A 317 27.43 27.95 39.48
C LYS A 317 27.49 26.66 40.32
N LYS A 318 27.70 26.77 41.64
CA LYS A 318 27.94 25.63 42.56
C LYS A 318 26.89 24.51 42.50
N LEU A 319 25.64 24.81 42.16
CA LEU A 319 24.51 23.87 42.14
C LEU A 319 24.04 23.49 40.72
N ASP A 320 24.70 23.95 39.67
CA ASP A 320 24.23 23.76 38.29
C ASP A 320 24.36 22.29 37.82
N PRO A 321 23.47 21.82 36.93
CA PRO A 321 23.52 20.45 36.40
C PRO A 321 24.87 20.11 35.74
N ARG A 322 25.54 19.09 36.27
CA ARG A 322 26.84 18.63 35.78
C ARG A 322 26.77 17.94 34.40
N ALA A 323 25.59 17.57 33.93
CA ALA A 323 25.39 17.00 32.60
C ALA A 323 24.08 17.46 31.92
N ARG A 324 24.12 17.57 30.59
CA ARG A 324 22.97 17.80 29.70
C ARG A 324 22.36 16.46 29.29
N LYS A 325 21.03 16.34 29.29
CA LYS A 325 20.32 15.12 28.86
C LYS A 325 20.03 15.20 27.35
N CYS A 326 20.51 14.24 26.58
CA CYS A 326 20.60 14.33 25.13
C CYS A 326 20.19 13.04 24.42
N ILE A 327 20.06 13.13 23.10
CA ILE A 327 19.99 12.00 22.16
C ILE A 327 21.30 11.92 21.37
N PHE A 328 21.83 10.71 21.17
CA PHE A 328 22.97 10.47 20.29
C PHE A 328 22.62 10.49 18.80
N LEU A 329 23.31 11.34 18.03
CA LEU A 329 23.10 11.54 16.58
C LEU A 329 24.30 11.15 15.69
N GLY A 330 25.31 10.44 16.22
CA GLY A 330 26.44 9.94 15.44
C GLY A 330 27.76 10.67 15.69
N TYR A 331 28.70 10.53 14.76
CA TYR A 331 30.11 10.96 14.93
C TYR A 331 30.44 12.11 13.99
N LYS A 332 31.19 13.11 14.46
CA LYS A 332 31.72 14.18 13.58
C LYS A 332 33.08 13.78 13.02
N GLN A 333 33.22 13.78 11.69
CA GLN A 333 34.52 13.56 11.04
C GLN A 333 35.52 14.66 11.44
N GLY A 334 36.76 14.27 11.70
CA GLY A 334 37.84 15.16 12.17
C GLY A 334 37.82 15.48 13.66
N VAL A 335 36.83 15.01 14.45
CA VAL A 335 36.74 15.28 15.90
C VAL A 335 36.57 13.97 16.67
N LYS A 336 37.35 13.76 17.74
CA LYS A 336 37.11 12.67 18.71
C LYS A 336 35.95 13.04 19.64
N GLY A 337 34.74 13.09 19.10
CA GLY A 337 33.54 13.49 19.82
C GLY A 337 32.23 13.11 19.11
N TYR A 338 31.17 13.09 19.90
CA TYR A 338 29.84 12.63 19.52
C TYR A 338 28.94 13.84 19.20
N ILE A 339 28.09 13.71 18.17
CA ILE A 339 27.04 14.66 17.83
C ILE A 339 25.84 14.35 18.72
N LEU A 340 25.35 15.35 19.44
CA LEU A 340 24.27 15.22 20.42
C LEU A 340 23.18 16.25 20.18
N TYR A 341 21.93 15.84 20.43
CA TYR A 341 20.75 16.71 20.43
C TYR A 341 20.21 16.86 21.85
N ASP A 342 20.12 18.09 22.34
CA ASP A 342 19.63 18.37 23.70
C ASP A 342 18.12 18.17 23.81
N LEU A 343 17.67 17.42 24.83
CA LEU A 343 16.24 17.15 25.02
C LEU A 343 15.45 18.35 25.55
N TYR A 344 16.10 19.35 26.14
CA TYR A 344 15.48 20.55 26.67
C TYR A 344 15.61 21.72 25.68
N SER A 345 16.84 22.17 25.39
CA SER A 345 17.08 23.35 24.52
C SER A 345 16.90 23.06 23.03
N LYS A 346 16.82 21.78 22.63
CA LYS A 346 16.72 21.32 21.23
C LYS A 346 17.92 21.70 20.35
N GLU A 347 19.02 22.14 20.96
CA GLU A 347 20.27 22.44 20.28
C GLU A 347 20.99 21.18 19.79
N ILE A 348 21.85 21.32 18.79
CA ILE A 348 22.77 20.26 18.35
C ILE A 348 24.19 20.71 18.65
N PHE A 349 24.93 19.92 19.42
CA PHE A 349 26.29 20.24 19.86
C PHE A 349 27.21 19.01 19.83
N LEU A 350 28.46 19.21 20.20
CA LEU A 350 29.50 18.19 20.24
C LEU A 350 29.99 18.02 21.67
N SER A 351 30.19 16.78 22.10
CA SER A 351 30.95 16.48 23.32
C SER A 351 31.79 15.22 23.15
N ARG A 352 32.95 15.18 23.81
CA ARG A 352 33.75 13.97 24.02
C ARG A 352 33.25 13.21 25.26
N ASP A 353 32.91 13.94 26.31
CA ASP A 353 32.67 13.41 27.65
C ASP A 353 31.17 13.12 27.81
N VAL A 354 30.80 11.89 27.49
CA VAL A 354 29.42 11.45 27.30
C VAL A 354 29.19 10.04 27.88
N VAL A 355 28.16 9.89 28.71
CA VAL A 355 27.66 8.60 29.21
C VAL A 355 26.46 8.16 28.37
N PHE A 356 26.44 6.91 27.92
CA PHE A 356 25.40 6.37 27.02
C PHE A 356 24.54 5.31 27.72
N TYR A 357 23.23 5.40 27.53
CA TYR A 357 22.24 4.43 27.98
C TYR A 357 21.61 3.78 26.73
N GLU A 358 22.38 2.89 26.10
CA GLU A 358 22.12 2.38 24.74
C GLU A 358 20.79 1.62 24.60
N ASN A 359 20.27 1.05 25.70
CA ASN A 359 18.97 0.37 25.76
C ASN A 359 17.79 1.32 26.08
N THR A 360 18.00 2.64 26.06
CA THR A 360 16.96 3.64 26.39
C THR A 360 16.82 4.66 25.26
N LEU A 361 15.60 4.78 24.73
CA LEU A 361 15.26 5.65 23.60
C LEU A 361 14.29 6.75 24.08
N PRO A 362 14.74 8.00 24.27
CA PRO A 362 13.93 9.04 24.93
C PRO A 362 12.60 9.39 24.27
N LEU A 363 12.40 9.04 23.00
CA LEU A 363 11.23 9.39 22.20
C LEU A 363 10.26 8.21 21.98
N CYS A 364 10.51 7.06 22.60
CA CYS A 364 9.68 5.86 22.44
C CYS A 364 8.68 5.64 23.58
N ASN A 365 8.83 6.30 24.73
CA ASN A 365 8.04 6.01 25.95
C ASN A 365 6.82 6.93 26.16
N THR A 366 6.60 7.93 25.29
CA THR A 366 5.61 9.01 25.48
C THR A 366 4.14 8.63 25.27
N GLN A 367 3.79 7.34 25.16
CA GLN A 367 2.39 6.89 25.02
C GLN A 367 1.83 6.13 26.24
N ASN A 368 2.65 5.82 27.25
CA ASN A 368 2.25 4.97 28.38
C ASN A 368 2.18 5.67 29.76
N SER A 369 2.40 6.99 29.86
CA SER A 369 2.49 7.69 31.15
C SER A 369 1.21 8.33 31.67
N GLU A 370 0.14 8.44 30.86
CA GLU A 370 -1.09 9.15 31.25
C GLU A 370 -2.24 8.23 31.68
N LEU A 371 -2.13 6.91 31.45
CA LEU A 371 -3.21 5.95 31.72
C LEU A 371 -3.15 5.28 33.11
N SER A 372 -2.07 5.48 33.86
CA SER A 372 -1.79 4.76 35.11
C SER A 372 -2.21 5.48 36.40
N GLN A 373 -3.06 6.51 36.31
CA GLN A 373 -3.48 7.32 37.47
C GLN A 373 -4.96 7.16 37.88
N LYS A 374 -5.66 6.15 37.35
CA LYS A 374 -7.02 5.76 37.77
C LYS A 374 -7.13 4.22 37.85
N CYS A 375 -8.09 3.75 38.66
CA CYS A 375 -8.49 2.34 38.80
C CYS A 375 -7.50 1.38 39.48
N HIS A 376 -7.18 1.64 40.76
CA HIS A 376 -6.99 0.56 41.74
C HIS A 376 -8.26 0.40 42.57
N ALA A 377 -9.08 -0.61 42.25
CA ALA A 377 -10.18 -1.06 43.09
C ALA A 377 -10.52 -2.54 42.79
N SER A 378 -10.70 -3.34 43.84
CA SER A 378 -11.43 -4.61 43.90
C SER A 378 -11.09 -5.70 42.87
N SER A 379 -10.24 -6.65 43.30
CA SER A 379 -10.11 -7.99 42.72
C SER A 379 -11.14 -8.97 43.30
N THR A 380 -11.61 -9.93 42.50
CA THR A 380 -11.95 -11.27 43.00
C THR A 380 -11.66 -12.33 41.94
N GLN A 381 -11.19 -13.51 42.37
CA GLN A 381 -10.98 -14.69 41.54
C GLN A 381 -12.20 -15.63 41.62
N LEU A 382 -12.32 -16.53 40.65
CA LEU A 382 -12.64 -17.94 40.88
C LEU A 382 -12.23 -18.78 39.65
N SER A 383 -12.24 -20.11 39.77
CA SER A 383 -11.32 -21.00 39.03
C SER A 383 -11.98 -22.07 38.15
N ASP A 384 -11.17 -22.61 37.23
CA ASP A 384 -11.00 -24.03 36.82
C ASP A 384 -11.82 -25.12 37.55
N PRO A 385 -12.17 -26.27 36.90
CA PRO A 385 -11.17 -27.08 36.18
C PRO A 385 -11.59 -27.86 34.90
N LEU A 386 -10.60 -28.58 34.36
CA LEU A 386 -10.64 -29.47 33.19
C LEU A 386 -11.29 -30.85 33.49
N LEU A 387 -11.52 -31.63 32.43
CA LEU A 387 -11.29 -33.09 32.42
C LEU A 387 -10.84 -33.57 31.01
N SER A 388 -10.37 -34.82 30.90
CA SER A 388 -9.50 -35.31 29.82
C SER A 388 -9.96 -36.62 29.16
N ASP A 389 -9.03 -37.22 28.37
CA ASP A 389 -8.97 -38.61 27.87
C ASP A 389 -9.29 -38.73 26.35
N THR A 390 -8.50 -39.35 25.45
CA THR A 390 -7.52 -40.50 25.43
C THR A 390 -8.21 -41.87 25.57
N THR A 391 -7.90 -42.95 24.81
CA THR A 391 -6.66 -43.41 24.14
C THR A 391 -6.93 -44.06 22.73
N PRO A 392 -6.27 -45.13 22.15
CA PRO A 392 -5.82 -45.08 20.74
C PRO A 392 -6.00 -46.39 19.90
N PHE A 393 -5.07 -46.66 18.96
CA PHE A 393 -4.89 -47.88 18.11
C PHE A 393 -5.90 -48.07 16.95
N ASN A 394 -5.60 -48.81 15.86
CA ASN A 394 -4.40 -49.58 15.51
C ASN A 394 -4.07 -49.54 13.99
N THR A 395 -2.88 -50.02 13.60
CA THR A 395 -2.48 -50.33 12.20
C THR A 395 -2.32 -51.85 12.02
N PRO A 396 -2.38 -52.39 10.79
CA PRO A 396 -1.14 -52.99 10.22
C PRO A 396 -0.99 -52.82 8.69
N SER A 397 0.10 -53.37 8.13
CA SER A 397 0.61 -53.09 6.77
C SER A 397 1.12 -54.33 6.01
N THR A 398 0.93 -54.38 4.68
CA THR A 398 1.57 -55.23 3.62
C THR A 398 1.11 -54.67 2.25
N HIS A 399 1.71 -54.85 1.06
CA HIS A 399 2.97 -55.43 0.53
C HIS A 399 3.28 -54.65 -0.80
N SER A 400 4.43 -54.66 -1.49
CA SER A 400 5.22 -55.71 -2.19
C SER A 400 4.43 -56.44 -3.31
N ALA A 401 4.90 -56.58 -4.57
CA ALA A 401 6.14 -56.11 -5.22
C ALA A 401 5.95 -55.91 -6.76
N SER A 402 7.06 -55.64 -7.46
CA SER A 402 7.20 -55.27 -8.89
C SER A 402 6.95 -56.38 -9.92
N HIS A 403 6.69 -55.99 -11.18
CA HIS A 403 7.45 -56.52 -12.34
C HIS A 403 7.48 -55.55 -13.54
N TYR A 404 8.33 -55.85 -14.53
CA TYR A 404 8.63 -55.06 -15.73
C TYR A 404 7.81 -55.52 -16.94
N HIS A 405 7.67 -54.66 -17.96
CA HIS A 405 7.97 -55.05 -19.35
C HIS A 405 8.28 -53.83 -20.22
N SER A 406 9.11 -54.00 -21.25
CA SER A 406 9.51 -52.98 -22.22
C SER A 406 9.26 -53.51 -23.64
N PHE A 407 8.75 -52.68 -24.55
CA PHE A 407 8.65 -52.97 -25.99
C PHE A 407 8.86 -51.69 -26.83
N THR A 408 9.05 -51.87 -28.13
CA THR A 408 9.88 -51.01 -29.01
C THR A 408 9.12 -50.27 -30.11
N ASN A 409 9.80 -49.31 -30.76
CA ASN A 409 9.42 -48.70 -32.05
C ASN A 409 9.20 -49.76 -33.15
N PRO A 410 8.55 -49.38 -34.26
CA PRO A 410 9.33 -49.10 -35.47
C PRO A 410 8.97 -47.77 -36.19
N ASP A 411 9.92 -47.27 -36.98
CA ASP A 411 9.74 -46.20 -37.99
C ASP A 411 9.15 -46.74 -39.31
N ILE A 412 8.66 -45.84 -40.18
CA ILE A 412 8.75 -45.93 -41.67
C ILE A 412 8.33 -44.60 -42.32
N ALA A 413 8.95 -44.25 -43.45
CA ALA A 413 8.59 -43.12 -44.32
C ALA A 413 8.86 -43.46 -45.80
N PRO A 414 8.25 -42.74 -46.77
CA PRO A 414 8.97 -42.38 -48.01
C PRO A 414 8.70 -40.93 -48.51
N GLN A 415 9.19 -40.58 -49.71
CA GLN A 415 9.53 -39.21 -50.17
C GLN A 415 8.85 -38.76 -51.50
N GLY A 416 8.94 -37.45 -51.84
CA GLY A 416 8.75 -36.84 -53.18
C GLY A 416 8.28 -35.36 -53.10
N GLN A 417 8.93 -34.28 -53.59
CA GLN A 417 9.68 -33.90 -54.83
C GLN A 417 8.78 -33.29 -55.95
N VAL A 418 9.10 -32.17 -56.65
CA VAL A 418 10.15 -31.11 -56.53
C VAL A 418 9.82 -29.87 -57.44
N ALA A 419 10.63 -28.77 -57.39
CA ALA A 419 10.67 -27.60 -58.31
C ALA A 419 9.53 -26.53 -58.21
N ASN A 420 9.65 -25.25 -58.65
CA ASN A 420 10.73 -24.50 -59.35
C ASN A 420 10.73 -22.95 -59.06
N SER A 421 11.61 -22.17 -59.70
CA SER A 421 11.76 -20.67 -59.68
C SER A 421 12.52 -20.20 -60.95
N PRO A 422 12.91 -18.92 -61.23
CA PRO A 422 12.73 -17.59 -60.58
C PRO A 422 11.88 -16.56 -61.42
N GLN A 423 12.18 -15.30 -61.88
CA GLN A 423 13.36 -14.39 -61.92
C GLN A 423 13.06 -12.95 -62.46
N ILE A 424 13.62 -11.85 -61.86
CA ILE A 424 13.94 -10.48 -62.44
C ILE A 424 12.72 -9.60 -62.91
N SER A 425 12.64 -8.24 -62.93
CA SER A 425 13.59 -7.09 -63.07
C SER A 425 13.05 -5.75 -62.46
N ALA A 426 13.89 -4.69 -62.44
CA ALA A 426 13.54 -3.25 -62.42
C ALA A 426 14.27 -2.53 -63.58
N PRO A 427 14.02 -1.24 -63.98
CA PRO A 427 14.64 -0.09 -63.26
C PRO A 427 14.02 1.35 -63.46
N ASN A 428 14.71 2.36 -62.89
CA ASN A 428 14.92 3.77 -63.32
C ASN A 428 13.90 4.93 -63.09
N THR A 429 14.52 6.11 -62.86
CA THR A 429 13.98 7.49 -62.75
C THR A 429 14.53 8.41 -63.86
N PRO A 430 13.92 9.59 -64.08
CA PRO A 430 14.63 10.89 -63.97
C PRO A 430 13.99 11.82 -62.91
N TYR A 431 14.65 12.78 -62.22
CA TYR A 431 15.41 14.00 -62.63
C TYR A 431 14.47 15.17 -63.09
N ASN A 432 14.58 16.46 -62.70
CA ASN A 432 15.26 17.20 -61.60
C ASN A 432 14.81 18.71 -61.62
N GLN A 433 15.34 19.58 -60.73
CA GLN A 433 15.41 21.07 -60.84
C GLN A 433 14.08 21.87 -60.69
N GLN A 434 13.99 23.18 -60.35
CA GLN A 434 14.80 24.22 -59.64
C GLN A 434 13.88 25.47 -59.44
N ASP A 435 14.12 26.54 -58.63
CA ASP A 435 15.00 26.87 -57.48
C ASP A 435 14.42 28.13 -56.73
N THR A 436 15.24 28.82 -55.91
CA THR A 436 15.29 30.27 -55.53
C THR A 436 14.10 31.24 -55.74
N ALA A 437 13.94 32.38 -55.03
CA ALA A 437 14.22 32.86 -53.65
C ALA A 437 14.06 34.41 -53.59
N ALA A 438 13.33 34.94 -52.60
CA ALA A 438 13.36 36.36 -52.14
C ALA A 438 12.88 37.46 -53.15
N PRO A 439 12.89 38.76 -52.79
CA PRO A 439 12.01 39.38 -51.76
C PRO A 439 11.33 40.70 -52.22
N HIS A 440 10.51 41.34 -51.36
CA HIS A 440 10.46 42.80 -51.03
C HIS A 440 9.09 43.25 -50.45
N ILE A 441 9.07 44.39 -49.72
CA ILE A 441 7.94 44.92 -48.92
C ILE A 441 7.97 46.47 -48.97
N PRO A 442 6.85 47.15 -49.27
CA PRO A 442 6.44 48.28 -48.40
C PRO A 442 4.93 48.56 -48.23
N HIS A 443 4.64 49.29 -47.15
CA HIS A 443 3.64 50.35 -46.88
C HIS A 443 2.90 51.03 -48.07
N ASN A 444 1.71 51.66 -47.92
CA ASN A 444 0.85 51.85 -46.72
C ASN A 444 -0.63 52.19 -47.04
N ALA A 445 -1.51 51.93 -46.04
CA ALA A 445 -2.75 52.64 -45.66
C ALA A 445 -3.89 52.95 -46.69
N GLY A 446 -5.10 52.48 -46.36
CA GLY A 446 -6.39 52.93 -46.91
C GLY A 446 -7.56 52.64 -45.93
N PRO A 447 -8.75 53.27 -46.06
CA PRO A 447 -9.79 53.26 -45.01
C PRO A 447 -10.65 51.98 -44.88
N ILE A 448 -11.42 51.92 -43.79
CA ILE A 448 -12.18 50.75 -43.29
C ILE A 448 -13.49 50.51 -44.07
N VAL A 449 -13.73 49.27 -44.53
CA VAL A 449 -15.05 48.76 -44.98
C VAL A 449 -15.17 47.25 -44.68
N GLU A 450 -16.30 46.81 -44.09
CA GLU A 450 -16.63 45.39 -43.91
C GLU A 450 -17.09 44.72 -45.23
N ARG A 451 -16.89 43.40 -45.39
CA ARG A 451 -17.38 42.66 -46.58
C ARG A 451 -18.40 41.57 -46.22
N PRO A 452 -19.55 41.49 -46.92
CA PRO A 452 -20.68 40.67 -46.51
C PRO A 452 -20.73 39.26 -47.14
N HIS A 453 -21.79 38.54 -46.75
CA HIS A 453 -22.27 37.23 -47.21
C HIS A 453 -22.04 36.86 -48.70
N ARG A 454 -21.86 35.55 -48.95
CA ARG A 454 -22.27 34.90 -50.20
C ARG A 454 -23.27 33.80 -49.91
N GLU A 455 -24.50 33.97 -50.40
CA GLU A 455 -25.58 33.01 -50.23
C GLU A 455 -25.30 31.68 -50.95
N ARG A 456 -25.79 30.58 -50.39
CA ARG A 456 -25.90 29.27 -51.07
C ARG A 456 -27.38 28.98 -51.29
N LYS A 457 -27.81 28.92 -52.57
CA LYS A 457 -29.20 28.65 -52.94
C LYS A 457 -29.61 27.22 -52.56
N ARG A 458 -30.89 27.05 -52.20
CA ARG A 458 -31.51 25.76 -51.85
C ARG A 458 -31.54 24.84 -53.09
N PRO A 459 -31.28 23.52 -52.97
CA PRO A 459 -31.42 22.58 -54.07
C PRO A 459 -32.82 22.58 -54.68
N SER A 460 -32.90 22.47 -56.01
CA SER A 460 -34.14 22.61 -56.78
C SER A 460 -35.19 21.53 -56.52
N TYR A 461 -34.79 20.34 -56.07
CA TYR A 461 -35.70 19.22 -55.77
C TYR A 461 -36.57 19.44 -54.51
N LEU A 462 -36.33 20.49 -53.73
CA LEU A 462 -37.12 20.86 -52.54
C LEU A 462 -38.20 21.91 -52.84
N LYS A 463 -38.67 21.98 -54.10
CA LYS A 463 -39.77 22.87 -54.50
C LYS A 463 -41.16 22.25 -54.30
N ASP A 464 -41.28 20.94 -54.41
CA ASP A 464 -42.58 20.27 -54.61
C ASP A 464 -43.23 19.78 -53.30
N TYR A 465 -42.66 20.15 -52.15
CA TYR A 465 -43.12 19.75 -50.82
C TYR A 465 -43.40 20.95 -49.91
N HIS A 466 -44.69 21.25 -49.72
CA HIS A 466 -45.15 22.26 -48.77
C HIS A 466 -44.79 21.86 -47.32
N CYS A 467 -44.12 22.77 -46.60
CA CYS A 467 -43.91 22.65 -45.16
C CYS A 467 -44.93 23.54 -44.43
N PHE A 468 -45.90 22.92 -43.75
CA PHE A 468 -46.65 23.58 -42.68
C PHE A 468 -46.11 23.14 -41.31
N LEU A 469 -46.26 24.01 -40.32
CA LEU A 469 -45.84 23.77 -38.95
C LEU A 469 -46.92 23.04 -38.14
N THR A 470 -46.48 22.47 -37.01
CA THR A 470 -47.26 21.92 -35.88
C THR A 470 -47.83 20.50 -35.98
N THR A 471 -47.80 19.84 -34.81
CA THR A 471 -48.54 18.64 -34.37
C THR A 471 -48.25 17.25 -34.98
N SER A 472 -48.38 16.25 -34.09
CA SER A 472 -48.60 14.82 -34.36
C SER A 472 -47.68 14.02 -35.31
N SER A 473 -46.70 13.36 -34.67
CA SER A 473 -46.29 11.94 -34.89
C SER A 473 -45.58 11.48 -36.19
N THR A 474 -44.74 10.46 -36.00
CA THR A 474 -44.28 9.44 -36.99
C THR A 474 -43.64 9.89 -38.30
N THR A 475 -42.30 9.95 -38.32
CA THR A 475 -41.43 9.17 -39.24
C THR A 475 -39.95 9.26 -38.77
N PRO A 476 -38.99 8.50 -39.34
CA PRO A 476 -38.10 7.65 -38.56
C PRO A 476 -36.97 8.39 -37.82
N PRO A 477 -36.39 7.78 -36.76
CA PRO A 477 -35.14 8.27 -36.19
C PRO A 477 -34.02 8.21 -37.23
N THR A 478 -33.03 9.09 -37.09
CA THR A 478 -31.68 8.92 -37.68
C THR A 478 -31.02 7.68 -37.08
N SER A 479 -31.37 6.51 -37.62
CA SER A 479 -31.02 5.22 -37.06
C SER A 479 -29.50 5.02 -37.10
N SER A 480 -28.87 5.16 -35.93
CA SER A 480 -27.53 4.60 -35.72
C SER A 480 -27.54 3.15 -36.18
N ARG A 481 -26.54 2.75 -36.98
CA ARG A 481 -26.40 1.35 -37.45
C ARG A 481 -26.35 0.31 -36.31
N TYR A 482 -26.15 0.77 -35.07
CA TYR A 482 -26.19 -0.04 -33.85
C TYR A 482 -27.00 0.70 -32.77
N PRO A 483 -28.33 0.82 -32.89
CA PRO A 483 -29.12 1.68 -32.03
C PRO A 483 -29.30 1.03 -30.65
N LEU A 484 -29.37 1.85 -29.59
CA LEU A 484 -29.53 1.34 -28.22
C LEU A 484 -30.87 0.62 -27.99
N SER A 485 -31.90 0.92 -28.79
CA SER A 485 -33.19 0.24 -28.77
C SER A 485 -33.10 -1.29 -28.91
N HIS A 486 -32.07 -1.81 -29.61
CA HIS A 486 -31.85 -3.26 -29.77
C HIS A 486 -31.34 -3.95 -28.49
N VAL A 487 -30.87 -3.20 -27.49
CA VAL A 487 -30.35 -3.73 -26.21
C VAL A 487 -30.97 -3.07 -24.98
N LEU A 488 -31.77 -2.01 -25.16
CA LEU A 488 -32.37 -1.22 -24.07
C LEU A 488 -33.56 -0.41 -24.58
N SER A 489 -34.77 -0.77 -24.13
CA SER A 489 -35.98 0.01 -24.42
C SER A 489 -36.14 1.21 -23.50
N TYR A 490 -36.55 2.33 -24.07
CA TYR A 490 -36.99 3.53 -23.36
C TYR A 490 -38.46 3.90 -23.64
N HIS A 491 -39.20 3.02 -24.33
CA HIS A 491 -40.63 3.22 -24.62
C HIS A 491 -41.49 3.18 -23.33
N GLY A 492 -41.03 2.47 -22.30
CA GLY A 492 -41.61 2.46 -20.96
C GLY A 492 -41.04 3.51 -19.99
N LEU A 493 -40.27 4.51 -20.46
CA LEU A 493 -39.94 5.66 -19.61
C LEU A 493 -41.09 6.66 -19.62
N SER A 494 -41.61 6.98 -18.43
CA SER A 494 -42.51 8.11 -18.24
C SER A 494 -41.84 9.42 -18.67
N GLU A 495 -42.66 10.38 -19.13
CA GLU A 495 -42.24 11.68 -19.65
C GLU A 495 -41.27 12.41 -18.70
N ASN A 496 -41.57 12.35 -17.40
CA ASN A 496 -40.74 12.80 -16.28
C ASN A 496 -39.29 12.33 -16.42
N LYS A 497 -39.07 11.03 -16.63
CA LYS A 497 -37.73 10.43 -16.66
C LYS A 497 -36.93 10.82 -17.91
N ARG A 498 -37.57 11.41 -18.93
CA ARG A 498 -36.93 12.07 -20.08
C ARG A 498 -36.55 13.52 -19.77
N LYS A 499 -37.46 14.29 -19.14
CA LYS A 499 -37.21 15.67 -18.67
C LYS A 499 -36.02 15.74 -17.70
N PHE A 500 -35.84 14.74 -16.84
CA PHE A 500 -34.70 14.60 -15.92
C PHE A 500 -33.33 14.64 -16.61
N SER A 501 -33.16 13.91 -17.72
CA SER A 501 -31.88 13.87 -18.43
C SER A 501 -31.49 15.21 -19.05
N ILE A 502 -32.48 16.01 -19.48
CA ILE A 502 -32.26 17.34 -20.07
C ILE A 502 -31.86 18.34 -18.99
N ALA A 503 -32.61 18.40 -17.88
CA ALA A 503 -32.36 19.32 -16.78
C ALA A 503 -30.98 19.14 -16.11
N LEU A 504 -30.42 17.93 -16.16
CA LEU A 504 -29.08 17.63 -15.66
C LEU A 504 -27.96 18.30 -16.47
N ILE A 505 -28.25 18.70 -17.72
CA ILE A 505 -27.30 19.32 -18.66
C ILE A 505 -27.46 20.85 -18.69
N THR A 506 -28.68 21.37 -18.50
CA THR A 506 -28.98 22.81 -18.61
C THR A 506 -28.62 23.64 -17.38
N ASN A 507 -28.55 23.04 -16.19
CA ASN A 507 -28.50 23.80 -14.94
C ASN A 507 -27.06 24.09 -14.47
N THR A 508 -26.65 25.36 -14.53
CA THR A 508 -25.37 25.85 -13.97
C THR A 508 -25.53 26.26 -12.50
N ASP A 509 -24.80 25.59 -11.60
CA ASP A 509 -24.74 25.98 -10.18
C ASP A 509 -23.85 27.24 -9.98
N PRO A 510 -24.20 28.14 -9.03
CA PRO A 510 -23.35 29.26 -8.64
C PRO A 510 -21.98 28.81 -8.11
N LYS A 511 -20.95 29.63 -8.34
CA LYS A 511 -19.56 29.38 -7.91
C LYS A 511 -19.15 30.23 -6.72
N THR A 512 -19.77 31.39 -6.54
CA THR A 512 -19.49 32.35 -5.46
C THR A 512 -20.71 32.58 -4.58
N TYR A 513 -20.52 33.13 -3.38
CA TYR A 513 -21.63 33.49 -2.49
C TYR A 513 -22.43 34.65 -3.09
N GLU A 514 -21.70 35.56 -3.72
CA GLU A 514 -22.14 36.79 -4.36
C GLU A 514 -23.06 36.49 -5.57
N GLU A 515 -22.71 35.51 -6.41
CA GLU A 515 -23.62 34.96 -7.44
C GLU A 515 -24.86 34.33 -6.81
N ALA A 516 -24.69 33.55 -5.74
CA ALA A 516 -25.77 32.75 -5.16
C ALA A 516 -26.86 33.63 -4.52
N VAL A 517 -26.49 34.67 -3.77
CA VAL A 517 -27.47 35.54 -3.09
C VAL A 517 -28.34 36.39 -4.03
N MET A 518 -28.02 36.46 -5.33
CA MET A 518 -28.89 37.09 -6.33
C MET A 518 -30.20 36.32 -6.58
N TYR A 519 -30.32 35.08 -6.10
CA TYR A 519 -31.46 34.20 -6.37
C TYR A 519 -32.10 33.66 -5.07
N PRO A 520 -33.44 33.75 -4.89
CA PRO A 520 -34.13 33.35 -3.66
C PRO A 520 -33.82 31.93 -3.18
N CYS A 521 -33.87 30.92 -4.06
CA CYS A 521 -33.68 29.51 -3.64
C CYS A 521 -32.30 29.25 -3.01
N TRP A 522 -31.28 30.02 -3.41
CA TRP A 522 -29.94 29.90 -2.85
C TRP A 522 -29.80 30.69 -1.55
N GLN A 523 -30.48 31.84 -1.41
CA GLN A 523 -30.60 32.53 -0.12
C GLN A 523 -31.28 31.64 0.93
N GLU A 524 -32.37 30.96 0.56
CA GLU A 524 -33.08 30.00 1.43
C GLU A 524 -32.18 28.82 1.81
N ALA A 525 -31.45 28.25 0.84
CA ALA A 525 -30.51 27.17 1.11
C ALA A 525 -29.34 27.59 2.02
N ILE A 526 -28.85 28.83 1.90
CA ILE A 526 -27.84 29.42 2.79
C ILE A 526 -28.40 29.60 4.21
N LYS A 527 -29.61 30.19 4.34
CA LYS A 527 -30.31 30.35 5.63
C LYS A 527 -30.54 29.00 6.31
N SER A 528 -30.94 27.98 5.56
CA SER A 528 -31.18 26.62 6.08
C SER A 528 -29.91 25.93 6.57
N GLU A 529 -28.78 26.04 5.84
CA GLU A 529 -27.49 25.50 6.32
C GLU A 529 -27.01 26.28 7.56
N LEU A 530 -27.11 27.62 7.58
CA LEU A 530 -26.72 28.42 8.75
C LEU A 530 -27.56 28.09 10.00
N ALA A 531 -28.87 27.88 9.85
CA ALA A 531 -29.74 27.46 10.94
C ALA A 531 -29.34 26.07 11.49
N ALA A 532 -29.05 25.10 10.60
CA ALA A 532 -28.58 23.78 11.02
C ALA A 532 -27.20 23.82 11.72
N LEU A 533 -26.33 24.74 11.31
CA LEU A 533 -25.02 24.97 11.94
C LEU A 533 -25.17 25.58 13.35
N ASP A 534 -26.14 26.46 13.56
CA ASP A 534 -26.47 27.06 14.86
C ASP A 534 -27.15 26.05 15.80
N GLU A 535 -28.13 25.28 15.31
CA GLU A 535 -28.80 24.20 16.06
C GLU A 535 -27.82 23.16 16.61
N ASN A 536 -26.84 22.75 15.79
CA ASN A 536 -25.77 21.83 16.21
C ASN A 536 -24.70 22.47 17.11
N ARG A 537 -24.80 23.79 17.38
CA ARG A 537 -23.82 24.61 18.11
C ARG A 537 -22.40 24.44 17.54
N THR A 538 -22.29 24.57 16.22
CA THR A 538 -21.07 24.23 15.47
C THR A 538 -19.85 25.04 15.90
N TRP A 539 -20.07 26.29 16.34
CA TRP A 539 -19.01 27.18 16.79
C TRP A 539 -19.46 28.08 17.94
N SER A 540 -18.49 28.55 18.74
CA SER A 540 -18.62 29.72 19.60
C SER A 540 -17.99 30.95 18.94
N LEU A 541 -18.54 32.15 19.18
CA LEU A 541 -17.94 33.40 18.72
C LEU A 541 -16.97 33.94 19.79
N THR A 542 -15.73 34.20 19.39
CA THR A 542 -14.66 34.64 20.30
C THR A 542 -13.64 35.53 19.60
N THR A 543 -12.69 36.11 20.34
CA THR A 543 -11.53 36.82 19.76
C THR A 543 -10.42 35.82 19.44
N LEU A 544 -9.64 36.07 18.38
CA LEU A 544 -8.51 35.20 18.00
C LEU A 544 -7.39 35.25 19.07
N PRO A 545 -7.03 34.14 19.74
CA PRO A 545 -5.97 34.17 20.73
C PRO A 545 -4.59 34.39 20.10
N ALA A 546 -3.68 35.00 20.86
CA ALA A 546 -2.32 35.26 20.40
C ALA A 546 -1.61 33.97 19.96
N GLY A 547 -1.01 34.00 18.77
CA GLY A 547 -0.31 32.85 18.17
C GLY A 547 -1.19 31.79 17.49
N LYS A 548 -2.53 31.89 17.56
CA LYS A 548 -3.45 31.06 16.76
C LYS A 548 -3.68 31.71 15.38
N HIS A 549 -4.16 30.91 14.42
CA HIS A 549 -4.52 31.37 13.07
C HIS A 549 -5.96 30.94 12.72
N ALA A 550 -6.74 31.83 12.11
CA ALA A 550 -8.11 31.55 11.67
C ALA A 550 -8.16 31.10 10.21
N ILE A 551 -8.53 29.83 9.96
CA ILE A 551 -8.73 29.31 8.60
C ILE A 551 -9.93 29.98 7.92
N GLY A 552 -9.92 30.06 6.60
CA GLY A 552 -11.09 30.53 5.85
C GLY A 552 -12.14 29.45 5.63
N CYS A 553 -13.31 29.84 5.15
CA CYS A 553 -14.34 28.94 4.60
C CYS A 553 -14.64 29.28 3.12
N LYS A 554 -15.53 28.50 2.50
CA LYS A 554 -16.24 28.82 1.26
C LYS A 554 -17.61 28.17 1.28
N TRP A 555 -18.54 28.70 0.49
CA TRP A 555 -19.77 28.00 0.14
C TRP A 555 -19.54 27.03 -1.02
N VAL A 556 -20.38 26.00 -1.11
CA VAL A 556 -20.47 25.07 -2.24
C VAL A 556 -21.95 24.87 -2.56
N PHE A 557 -22.33 25.12 -3.81
CA PHE A 557 -23.72 25.07 -4.27
C PHE A 557 -23.93 23.86 -5.18
N LYS A 558 -25.06 23.15 -5.03
CA LYS A 558 -25.47 22.06 -5.93
C LYS A 558 -26.98 21.95 -6.03
N THR A 559 -27.51 22.07 -7.24
CA THR A 559 -28.91 21.87 -7.56
C THR A 559 -29.24 20.38 -7.43
N LYS A 560 -30.31 20.07 -6.70
CA LYS A 560 -30.92 18.74 -6.70
C LYS A 560 -32.12 18.77 -7.65
N LEU A 561 -32.25 17.72 -8.46
CA LEU A 561 -33.29 17.54 -9.45
C LEU A 561 -34.09 16.29 -9.09
N LYS A 562 -35.42 16.38 -9.12
CA LYS A 562 -36.28 15.19 -8.96
C LYS A 562 -36.16 14.31 -10.19
N ALA A 563 -36.67 13.07 -10.12
CA ALA A 563 -36.70 12.15 -11.26
C ALA A 563 -37.59 12.61 -12.46
N ASP A 564 -38.19 13.80 -12.38
CA ASP A 564 -38.91 14.50 -13.45
C ASP A 564 -38.13 15.67 -14.09
N GLY A 565 -36.92 15.99 -13.61
CA GLY A 565 -36.12 17.12 -14.09
C GLY A 565 -36.50 18.49 -13.53
N SER A 566 -37.61 18.61 -12.80
CA SER A 566 -37.83 19.79 -11.97
C SER A 566 -36.78 19.86 -10.86
N VAL A 567 -36.49 21.08 -10.41
CA VAL A 567 -35.64 21.28 -9.24
C VAL A 567 -36.34 20.67 -8.02
N GLU A 568 -35.66 19.73 -7.36
CA GLU A 568 -36.04 19.23 -6.03
C GLU A 568 -35.81 20.33 -5.01
N ARG A 569 -34.60 20.90 -5.02
CA ARG A 569 -34.15 22.02 -4.18
C ARG A 569 -32.78 22.52 -4.60
N CYS A 570 -32.52 23.78 -4.30
CA CYS A 570 -31.17 24.33 -4.26
C CYS A 570 -30.49 23.87 -2.96
N LYS A 571 -29.28 23.32 -3.00
CA LYS A 571 -28.51 22.92 -1.79
C LYS A 571 -27.19 23.67 -1.70
N ALA A 572 -27.12 24.62 -0.78
CA ALA A 572 -25.87 25.17 -0.29
C ALA A 572 -25.21 24.18 0.69
N ARG A 573 -23.89 24.30 0.86
CA ARG A 573 -23.11 23.67 1.92
C ARG A 573 -21.98 24.59 2.35
N LEU A 574 -21.73 24.74 3.65
CA LEU A 574 -20.56 25.47 4.15
C LEU A 574 -19.35 24.53 4.25
N VAL A 575 -18.20 24.96 3.74
CA VAL A 575 -16.99 24.14 3.66
C VAL A 575 -15.78 24.92 4.17
N ALA A 576 -15.12 24.41 5.20
CA ALA A 576 -13.87 24.94 5.73
C ALA A 576 -12.73 24.75 4.72
N LYS A 577 -11.81 25.72 4.62
CA LYS A 577 -10.60 25.63 3.80
C LYS A 577 -9.50 24.84 4.53
N GLY A 578 -9.83 23.62 4.99
CA GLY A 578 -8.95 22.80 5.82
C GLY A 578 -7.63 22.39 5.17
N PHE A 579 -7.45 22.59 3.86
CA PHE A 579 -6.13 22.54 3.22
C PHE A 579 -5.13 23.54 3.83
N THR A 580 -5.62 24.63 4.46
CA THR A 580 -4.81 25.60 5.23
C THR A 580 -4.49 25.19 6.67
N GLN A 581 -5.10 24.11 7.20
CA GLN A 581 -4.79 23.61 8.54
C GLN A 581 -3.36 23.06 8.65
N ILE A 582 -2.72 23.30 9.80
CA ILE A 582 -1.34 22.90 10.12
C ILE A 582 -1.36 21.62 10.99
N PRO A 583 -0.71 20.51 10.57
CA PRO A 583 -0.61 19.29 11.38
C PRO A 583 0.20 19.52 12.65
N GLY A 584 -0.31 19.02 13.78
CA GLY A 584 0.25 19.25 15.11
C GLY A 584 -0.16 20.59 15.75
N GLN A 585 -1.05 21.36 15.11
CA GLN A 585 -1.64 22.58 15.66
C GLN A 585 -3.18 22.58 15.51
N ASP A 586 -3.69 22.39 14.29
CA ASP A 586 -5.12 22.43 13.99
C ASP A 586 -5.75 21.03 13.82
N TYR A 587 -4.92 19.98 13.81
CA TYR A 587 -5.32 18.58 13.79
C TYR A 587 -4.12 17.66 14.14
N SER A 588 -4.44 16.49 14.67
CA SER A 588 -3.51 15.40 14.99
C SER A 588 -3.59 14.29 13.93
N ASP A 589 -4.60 13.43 14.03
CA ASP A 589 -4.89 12.31 13.12
C ASP A 589 -6.03 12.64 12.15
N THR A 590 -5.95 12.12 10.93
CA THR A 590 -6.96 12.31 9.87
C THR A 590 -7.52 10.99 9.33
N PHE A 591 -7.13 9.85 9.92
CA PHE A 591 -7.58 8.55 9.42
C PHE A 591 -9.01 8.26 9.90
N SER A 592 -9.87 7.88 8.95
CA SER A 592 -11.19 7.30 9.19
C SER A 592 -11.27 6.00 8.39
N PRO A 593 -11.81 4.91 8.95
CA PRO A 593 -12.10 3.71 8.18
C PRO A 593 -13.20 4.00 7.15
N VAL A 594 -13.16 3.24 6.05
CA VAL A 594 -14.13 3.26 4.96
C VAL A 594 -14.30 1.82 4.49
N VAL A 595 -15.54 1.33 4.42
CA VAL A 595 -15.83 -0.09 4.14
C VAL A 595 -15.21 -0.57 2.83
N LYS A 596 -14.59 -1.76 2.87
CA LYS A 596 -14.09 -2.41 1.66
C LYS A 596 -15.26 -2.95 0.83
N MET A 597 -15.21 -2.77 -0.49
CA MET A 597 -16.24 -3.32 -1.38
C MET A 597 -16.35 -4.86 -1.31
N ASN A 598 -15.32 -5.55 -0.84
CA ASN A 598 -15.36 -6.99 -0.59
C ASN A 598 -16.26 -7.31 0.62
N THR A 599 -16.18 -6.52 1.69
CA THR A 599 -17.01 -6.66 2.92
C THR A 599 -18.49 -6.49 2.60
N LEU A 600 -18.85 -5.49 1.79
CA LEU A 600 -20.23 -5.32 1.32
C LEU A 600 -20.73 -6.53 0.53
N ARG A 601 -19.92 -7.03 -0.42
CA ARG A 601 -20.30 -8.18 -1.27
C ARG A 601 -20.42 -9.48 -0.48
N ILE A 602 -19.56 -9.69 0.53
CA ILE A 602 -19.69 -10.82 1.47
C ILE A 602 -20.96 -10.67 2.31
N LEU A 603 -21.24 -9.48 2.86
CA LEU A 603 -22.47 -9.24 3.62
C LEU A 603 -23.72 -9.51 2.78
N LEU A 604 -23.76 -9.05 1.52
CA LEU A 604 -24.89 -9.28 0.62
C LEU A 604 -25.04 -10.75 0.20
N ALA A 605 -23.92 -11.49 0.05
CA ALA A 605 -23.96 -12.94 -0.18
C ALA A 605 -24.55 -13.70 1.02
N VAL A 606 -24.13 -13.37 2.24
CA VAL A 606 -24.68 -13.97 3.46
C VAL A 606 -26.14 -13.54 3.68
N ALA A 607 -26.47 -12.27 3.41
CA ALA A 607 -27.82 -11.74 3.57
C ALA A 607 -28.82 -12.36 2.58
N ALA A 608 -28.42 -12.61 1.33
CA ALA A 608 -29.24 -13.34 0.39
C ALA A 608 -29.45 -14.80 0.83
N ALA A 609 -28.38 -15.50 1.23
CA ALA A 609 -28.43 -16.91 1.61
C ALA A 609 -29.17 -17.19 2.94
N LYS A 610 -29.14 -16.24 3.89
CA LYS A 610 -29.86 -16.33 5.18
C LYS A 610 -31.17 -15.51 5.21
N ASP A 611 -31.64 -15.04 4.04
CA ASP A 611 -32.81 -14.17 3.83
C ASP A 611 -32.90 -12.93 4.76
N TRP A 612 -31.75 -12.39 5.20
CA TRP A 612 -31.70 -11.23 6.10
C TRP A 612 -32.34 -9.99 5.49
N PHE A 613 -33.04 -9.19 6.30
CA PHE A 613 -33.46 -7.84 5.93
C PHE A 613 -32.23 -7.00 5.57
N VAL A 614 -32.31 -6.13 4.57
CA VAL A 614 -31.21 -5.22 4.19
C VAL A 614 -31.75 -3.81 3.97
N HIS A 615 -31.36 -2.89 4.84
CA HIS A 615 -31.84 -1.51 4.90
C HIS A 615 -30.71 -0.50 4.69
N GLN A 616 -31.06 0.72 4.28
CA GLN A 616 -30.13 1.82 4.07
C GLN A 616 -30.55 3.06 4.88
N LEU A 617 -29.57 3.77 5.45
CA LEU A 617 -29.73 5.06 6.12
C LEU A 617 -28.77 6.10 5.53
N ASP A 618 -29.17 7.36 5.60
CA ASP A 618 -28.37 8.56 5.27
C ASP A 618 -28.38 9.47 6.50
N VAL A 619 -27.21 9.81 7.04
CA VAL A 619 -27.10 10.68 8.22
C VAL A 619 -27.05 12.14 7.78
N ASN A 620 -28.09 12.88 8.14
CA ASN A 620 -28.15 14.31 7.85
C ASN A 620 -26.94 15.02 8.48
N THR A 621 -26.20 15.77 7.66
CA THR A 621 -25.09 16.64 8.11
C THR A 621 -24.02 15.95 8.98
N ALA A 622 -23.78 14.66 8.80
CA ALA A 622 -23.06 13.78 9.73
C ALA A 622 -21.78 14.35 10.39
N PHE A 623 -20.93 15.07 9.64
CA PHE A 623 -19.74 15.71 10.19
C PHE A 623 -20.02 16.72 11.32
N LEU A 624 -21.16 17.43 11.31
CA LEU A 624 -21.56 18.37 12.37
C LEU A 624 -21.87 17.67 13.71
N HIS A 625 -22.09 16.36 13.72
CA HIS A 625 -22.28 15.59 14.95
C HIS A 625 -20.95 15.14 15.58
N GLY A 626 -19.85 15.15 14.82
CA GLY A 626 -18.51 14.88 15.33
C GLY A 626 -17.97 16.05 16.16
N ASP A 627 -17.61 15.79 17.41
CA ASP A 627 -17.01 16.79 18.31
C ASP A 627 -15.54 17.06 17.90
N LEU A 628 -15.06 18.29 18.04
CA LEU A 628 -13.63 18.60 17.83
C LEU A 628 -12.84 18.49 19.14
N GLU A 629 -11.82 17.63 19.13
CA GLU A 629 -10.82 17.54 20.19
C GLU A 629 -9.76 18.66 20.07
N GLU A 630 -9.56 19.21 18.87
CA GLU A 630 -8.54 20.22 18.56
C GLU A 630 -9.15 21.62 18.39
N GLU A 631 -8.49 22.66 18.93
CA GLU A 631 -8.96 24.05 18.81
C GLU A 631 -8.75 24.63 17.40
N VAL A 632 -9.72 24.42 16.52
CA VAL A 632 -9.76 25.00 15.17
C VAL A 632 -10.51 26.34 15.19
N TYR A 633 -9.86 27.38 14.68
CA TYR A 633 -10.45 28.71 14.52
C TYR A 633 -10.76 28.99 13.06
N MET A 634 -11.96 29.49 12.76
CA MET A 634 -12.44 29.79 11.42
C MET A 634 -12.94 31.24 11.32
N LYS A 635 -12.68 31.90 10.19
CA LYS A 635 -13.29 33.21 9.89
C LYS A 635 -14.81 33.05 9.69
N PRO A 636 -15.65 33.99 10.14
CA PRO A 636 -17.09 33.92 9.93
C PRO A 636 -17.46 33.77 8.44
N PRO A 637 -18.46 32.94 8.10
CA PRO A 637 -18.86 32.75 6.72
C PRO A 637 -19.66 33.95 6.18
N PRO A 638 -19.53 34.30 4.89
CA PRO A 638 -20.44 35.23 4.24
C PRO A 638 -21.89 34.80 4.45
N GLY A 639 -22.74 35.73 4.90
CA GLY A 639 -24.15 35.48 5.26
C GLY A 639 -24.42 35.26 6.75
N LEU A 640 -23.40 35.10 7.60
CA LEU A 640 -23.59 35.10 9.05
C LEU A 640 -23.57 36.54 9.59
N ASN A 641 -24.63 36.94 10.30
CA ASN A 641 -24.67 38.21 11.02
C ASN A 641 -23.80 38.12 12.28
N VAL A 642 -22.73 38.92 12.36
CA VAL A 642 -21.80 38.96 13.50
C VAL A 642 -21.70 40.37 14.04
N SER A 643 -22.06 40.56 15.32
CA SER A 643 -22.18 41.86 15.97
C SER A 643 -20.88 42.68 16.06
N ASN A 644 -19.73 42.06 15.86
CA ASN A 644 -18.42 42.70 15.88
C ASN A 644 -17.49 42.02 14.85
N PRO A 645 -17.02 42.73 13.79
CA PRO A 645 -16.16 42.16 12.74
C PRO A 645 -14.81 41.57 13.20
N LYS A 646 -14.39 41.82 14.45
CA LYS A 646 -13.18 41.24 15.05
C LYS A 646 -13.39 39.85 15.66
N LEU A 647 -14.64 39.38 15.75
CA LEU A 647 -14.96 38.03 16.24
C LEU A 647 -14.72 36.97 15.16
N ILE A 648 -14.39 35.77 15.64
CA ILE A 648 -14.17 34.57 14.83
C ILE A 648 -14.93 33.38 15.42
N CYS A 649 -15.17 32.37 14.59
CA CYS A 649 -15.77 31.11 14.99
C CYS A 649 -14.67 30.19 15.57
N LYS A 650 -14.67 29.92 16.88
CA LYS A 650 -14.00 28.73 17.41
C LYS A 650 -14.91 27.54 17.11
N LEU A 651 -14.43 26.56 16.35
CA LEU A 651 -15.24 25.39 15.98
C LEU A 651 -15.28 24.42 17.17
N GLU A 652 -16.49 24.11 17.65
CA GLU A 652 -16.74 23.08 18.67
C GLU A 652 -17.13 21.73 18.01
N LYS A 653 -17.68 21.79 16.78
CA LYS A 653 -18.03 20.64 15.94
C LYS A 653 -17.20 20.60 14.65
N SER A 654 -17.01 19.39 14.13
CA SER A 654 -16.30 19.18 12.87
C SER A 654 -17.17 19.65 11.69
N LEU A 655 -16.53 20.14 10.62
CA LEU A 655 -17.21 20.74 9.48
C LEU A 655 -16.63 20.24 8.16
N TYR A 656 -17.46 20.18 7.11
CA TYR A 656 -17.04 19.73 5.77
C TYR A 656 -15.76 20.44 5.31
N GLY A 657 -14.75 19.68 4.89
CA GLY A 657 -13.48 20.22 4.42
C GLY A 657 -12.40 20.44 5.50
N LEU A 658 -12.71 20.26 6.80
CA LEU A 658 -11.66 20.02 7.81
C LEU A 658 -11.00 18.66 7.58
N LYS A 659 -9.71 18.55 7.89
CA LYS A 659 -8.92 17.32 7.67
C LYS A 659 -9.30 16.17 8.61
N GLN A 660 -9.78 16.44 9.82
CA GLN A 660 -10.19 15.42 10.80
C GLN A 660 -11.70 15.09 10.79
N ALA A 661 -12.54 15.76 9.98
CA ALA A 661 -14.00 15.68 10.10
C ALA A 661 -14.55 14.24 10.01
N SER A 662 -14.05 13.44 9.07
CA SER A 662 -14.45 12.03 8.92
C SER A 662 -14.01 11.17 10.12
N ARG A 663 -12.83 11.43 10.71
CA ARG A 663 -12.37 10.75 11.94
C ARG A 663 -13.31 11.05 13.10
N GLN A 664 -13.63 12.33 13.34
CA GLN A 664 -14.46 12.71 14.47
C GLN A 664 -15.91 12.23 14.34
N TRP A 665 -16.49 12.28 13.13
CA TRP A 665 -17.78 11.64 12.86
C TRP A 665 -17.74 10.11 13.09
N ASN A 666 -16.78 9.40 12.49
CA ASN A 666 -16.68 7.96 12.66
C ASN A 666 -16.44 7.56 14.13
N SER A 667 -15.64 8.33 14.88
CA SER A 667 -15.43 8.14 16.33
C SER A 667 -16.76 8.26 17.10
N LYS A 668 -17.53 9.32 16.82
CA LYS A 668 -18.86 9.55 17.42
C LYS A 668 -19.83 8.41 17.13
N LEU A 669 -19.96 8.01 15.86
CA LEU A 669 -20.84 6.92 15.44
C LEU A 669 -20.42 5.58 16.04
N ALA A 670 -19.11 5.25 15.99
CA ALA A 670 -18.58 4.01 16.56
C ALA A 670 -18.85 3.91 18.07
N HIS A 671 -18.62 5.01 18.82
CA HIS A 671 -18.92 5.05 20.24
C HIS A 671 -20.42 4.85 20.52
N THR A 672 -21.31 5.48 19.75
CA THR A 672 -22.77 5.26 19.87
C THR A 672 -23.15 3.80 19.59
N LEU A 673 -22.65 3.20 18.50
CA LEU A 673 -22.94 1.80 18.16
C LEU A 673 -22.43 0.83 19.23
N ILE A 674 -21.21 1.04 19.74
CA ILE A 674 -20.63 0.23 20.81
C ILE A 674 -21.42 0.37 22.12
N LYS A 675 -21.83 1.59 22.49
CA LYS A 675 -22.69 1.84 23.66
C LYS A 675 -24.09 1.21 23.51
N PHE A 676 -24.58 1.05 22.28
CA PHE A 676 -25.83 0.35 21.96
C PHE A 676 -25.65 -1.19 21.80
N GLY A 677 -24.47 -1.72 22.15
CA GLY A 677 -24.18 -3.16 22.23
C GLY A 677 -23.60 -3.80 20.97
N TYR A 678 -23.14 -3.02 19.98
CA TYR A 678 -22.45 -3.56 18.80
C TYR A 678 -20.95 -3.75 19.07
N THR A 679 -20.37 -4.82 18.53
CA THR A 679 -18.92 -5.03 18.48
C THR A 679 -18.37 -4.54 17.14
N GLN A 680 -17.30 -3.74 17.15
CA GLN A 680 -16.60 -3.33 15.93
C GLN A 680 -15.66 -4.45 15.46
N SER A 681 -15.70 -4.80 14.17
CA SER A 681 -14.79 -5.79 13.58
C SER A 681 -13.34 -5.29 13.59
N LYS A 682 -12.42 -6.21 13.90
CA LYS A 682 -10.95 -5.99 13.80
C LYS A 682 -10.42 -6.26 12.38
N HIS A 683 -11.28 -6.76 11.48
CA HIS A 683 -10.92 -7.20 10.12
C HIS A 683 -11.42 -6.23 9.04
N ASP A 684 -12.49 -5.47 9.34
CA ASP A 684 -12.88 -4.23 8.67
C ASP A 684 -13.54 -3.29 9.70
N TYR A 685 -12.84 -2.21 10.09
CA TYR A 685 -13.31 -1.27 11.12
C TYR A 685 -14.59 -0.49 10.73
N SER A 686 -15.06 -0.59 9.49
CA SER A 686 -16.36 -0.06 9.06
C SER A 686 -17.51 -1.07 9.20
N LEU A 687 -17.25 -2.30 9.68
CA LEU A 687 -18.25 -3.31 10.02
C LEU A 687 -18.45 -3.38 11.54
N PHE A 688 -19.70 -3.31 11.97
CA PHE A 688 -20.14 -3.52 13.34
C PHE A 688 -21.16 -4.65 13.39
N THR A 689 -21.11 -5.52 14.39
CA THR A 689 -22.04 -6.66 14.51
C THR A 689 -22.55 -6.82 15.94
N LYS A 690 -23.81 -7.26 16.08
CA LYS A 690 -24.48 -7.52 17.35
C LYS A 690 -25.21 -8.86 17.28
N VAL A 691 -24.97 -9.69 18.29
CA VAL A 691 -25.65 -10.97 18.50
C VAL A 691 -26.51 -10.82 19.74
N THR A 692 -27.77 -11.23 19.66
CA THR A 692 -28.70 -11.32 20.78
C THR A 692 -29.37 -12.69 20.78
N GLY A 693 -30.03 -13.06 21.88
CA GLY A 693 -30.92 -14.24 21.88
C GLY A 693 -32.11 -14.12 20.91
N SER A 694 -32.34 -12.92 20.34
CA SER A 694 -33.38 -12.62 19.35
C SER A 694 -32.86 -12.49 17.90
N GLY A 695 -31.56 -12.70 17.65
CA GLY A 695 -30.98 -12.78 16.30
C GLY A 695 -29.62 -12.11 16.12
N PHE A 696 -29.31 -11.79 14.88
CA PHE A 696 -28.07 -11.14 14.43
C PHE A 696 -28.40 -9.86 13.67
N THR A 697 -27.60 -8.80 13.88
CA THR A 697 -27.60 -7.58 13.04
C THR A 697 -26.18 -7.09 12.81
N ALA A 698 -25.87 -6.75 11.56
CA ALA A 698 -24.65 -6.08 11.12
C ALA A 698 -24.95 -4.67 10.60
N VAL A 699 -23.98 -3.77 10.77
CA VAL A 699 -24.00 -2.40 10.24
C VAL A 699 -22.69 -2.16 9.49
N ILE A 700 -22.80 -1.79 8.21
CA ILE A 700 -21.70 -1.27 7.39
C ILE A 700 -21.79 0.25 7.36
N VAL A 701 -20.66 0.93 7.55
CA VAL A 701 -20.53 2.39 7.54
C VAL A 701 -19.71 2.85 6.33
N TYR A 702 -20.25 3.76 5.53
CA TYR A 702 -19.50 4.56 4.56
C TYR A 702 -19.79 6.05 4.80
N VAL A 703 -18.99 6.67 5.66
CA VAL A 703 -19.09 8.12 5.93
C VAL A 703 -20.52 8.52 6.37
N ASP A 704 -21.29 9.22 5.54
CA ASP A 704 -22.66 9.66 5.82
C ASP A 704 -23.70 8.53 5.58
N ASP A 705 -23.40 7.53 4.72
CA ASP A 705 -24.29 6.39 4.39
C ASP A 705 -24.06 5.18 5.33
N LEU A 706 -25.14 4.49 5.72
CA LEU A 706 -25.08 3.17 6.40
C LEU A 706 -25.92 2.10 5.68
N VAL A 707 -25.47 0.85 5.75
CA VAL A 707 -26.23 -0.35 5.35
C VAL A 707 -26.37 -1.27 6.56
N LEU A 708 -27.61 -1.64 6.89
CA LEU A 708 -27.95 -2.52 8.00
C LEU A 708 -28.45 -3.85 7.45
N ALA A 709 -27.93 -4.97 7.93
CA ALA A 709 -28.40 -6.29 7.51
C ALA A 709 -28.50 -7.28 8.67
N GLY A 710 -29.59 -8.05 8.75
CA GLY A 710 -29.79 -9.02 9.82
C GLY A 710 -31.13 -9.74 9.74
N ASN A 711 -31.34 -10.76 10.57
CA ASN A 711 -32.63 -11.46 10.67
C ASN A 711 -33.58 -10.85 11.72
N CYS A 712 -33.09 -9.95 12.60
CA CYS A 712 -33.91 -9.34 13.65
C CYS A 712 -34.41 -7.94 13.25
N ILE A 713 -35.54 -7.87 12.56
CA ILE A 713 -36.14 -6.57 12.16
C ILE A 713 -36.46 -5.65 13.36
N LYS A 714 -36.74 -6.23 14.54
CA LYS A 714 -36.98 -5.47 15.78
C LYS A 714 -35.72 -4.71 16.24
N GLU A 715 -34.54 -5.35 16.20
CA GLU A 715 -33.25 -4.71 16.51
C GLU A 715 -32.88 -3.66 15.46
N ILE A 716 -33.13 -3.93 14.16
CA ILE A 716 -32.94 -2.95 13.09
C ILE A 716 -33.79 -1.69 13.34
N THR A 717 -35.09 -1.84 13.65
CA THR A 717 -35.97 -0.71 13.96
C THR A 717 -35.58 0.02 15.24
N ALA A 718 -35.16 -0.70 16.29
CA ALA A 718 -34.67 -0.09 17.53
C ALA A 718 -33.39 0.74 17.30
N LEU A 719 -32.43 0.21 16.53
CA LEU A 719 -31.22 0.95 16.15
C LEU A 719 -31.55 2.16 15.26
N LYS A 720 -32.49 2.02 14.32
CA LYS A 720 -32.98 3.15 13.50
C LYS A 720 -33.52 4.27 14.37
N GLN A 721 -34.41 3.98 15.33
CA GLN A 721 -34.93 5.00 16.24
C GLN A 721 -33.80 5.65 17.05
N HIS A 722 -32.92 4.84 17.67
CA HIS A 722 -31.81 5.35 18.47
C HIS A 722 -30.86 6.27 17.70
N LEU A 723 -30.52 5.94 16.45
CA LEU A 723 -29.73 6.79 15.57
C LEU A 723 -30.52 8.03 15.11
N HIS A 724 -31.83 7.92 14.90
CA HIS A 724 -32.67 9.08 14.57
C HIS A 724 -32.74 10.09 15.71
N ASP A 725 -32.91 9.63 16.94
CA ASP A 725 -33.00 10.50 18.11
C ASP A 725 -31.71 11.32 18.30
N LEU A 726 -30.55 10.68 18.12
CA LEU A 726 -29.21 11.27 18.30
C LEU A 726 -28.67 12.07 17.09
N PHE A 727 -28.93 11.62 15.86
CA PHE A 727 -28.28 12.13 14.63
C PHE A 727 -29.26 12.48 13.50
N LYS A 728 -30.58 12.54 13.79
CA LYS A 728 -31.65 12.93 12.84
C LYS A 728 -31.53 12.25 11.47
N ILE A 729 -31.29 10.94 11.46
CA ILE A 729 -31.13 10.14 10.24
C ILE A 729 -32.33 10.29 9.30
N LYS A 730 -32.06 10.10 8.01
CA LYS A 730 -33.06 9.80 7.00
C LYS A 730 -33.08 8.28 6.76
N ASP A 731 -34.21 7.65 7.04
CA ASP A 731 -34.45 6.26 6.62
C ASP A 731 -34.75 6.22 5.11
N ILE A 732 -34.00 5.42 4.36
CA ILE A 732 -34.20 5.20 2.92
C ILE A 732 -35.05 3.94 2.68
N GLY A 733 -35.30 3.14 3.72
CA GLY A 733 -36.03 1.88 3.64
C GLY A 733 -35.10 0.74 3.26
N GLU A 734 -35.50 -0.07 2.28
CA GLU A 734 -34.69 -1.18 1.76
C GLU A 734 -33.51 -0.67 0.91
N LEU A 735 -32.40 -1.44 0.89
CA LEU A 735 -31.24 -1.13 0.06
C LEU A 735 -31.59 -1.17 -1.44
N LYS A 736 -31.58 0.00 -2.09
CA LYS A 736 -31.88 0.20 -3.52
C LYS A 736 -30.76 0.93 -4.27
N PHE A 737 -30.05 1.87 -3.62
CA PHE A 737 -28.94 2.60 -4.23
C PHE A 737 -27.94 3.08 -3.18
N PHE A 738 -26.74 2.49 -3.15
CA PHE A 738 -25.66 2.83 -2.21
C PHE A 738 -24.37 3.02 -3.00
N LEU A 739 -23.65 4.12 -2.75
CA LEU A 739 -22.34 4.45 -3.38
C LEU A 739 -22.30 4.38 -4.93
N GLY A 740 -23.39 4.68 -5.64
CA GLY A 740 -23.40 4.58 -7.11
C GLY A 740 -23.54 3.16 -7.66
N PHE A 741 -23.93 2.21 -6.80
CA PHE A 741 -24.37 0.86 -7.15
C PHE A 741 -25.90 0.78 -7.04
N GLU A 742 -26.54 0.16 -8.03
CA GLU A 742 -27.97 -0.14 -8.08
C GLU A 742 -28.20 -1.57 -7.55
N PHE A 743 -29.22 -1.74 -6.70
CA PHE A 743 -29.54 -3.02 -6.05
C PHE A 743 -30.99 -3.43 -6.30
N ALA A 744 -31.22 -4.73 -6.49
CA ALA A 744 -32.56 -5.30 -6.64
C ALA A 744 -32.65 -6.67 -5.95
N ARG A 745 -33.58 -6.82 -4.99
CA ARG A 745 -33.88 -8.10 -4.32
C ARG A 745 -35.03 -8.82 -5.02
N SER A 746 -34.95 -10.15 -5.05
CA SER A 746 -35.99 -11.05 -5.56
C SER A 746 -35.93 -12.39 -4.81
N LYS A 747 -36.88 -13.30 -5.05
CA LYS A 747 -36.81 -14.69 -4.52
C LYS A 747 -35.53 -15.43 -4.95
N ARG A 748 -34.91 -15.03 -6.08
CA ARG A 748 -33.65 -15.61 -6.59
C ARG A 748 -32.39 -15.07 -5.88
N GLY A 749 -32.54 -14.03 -5.06
CA GLY A 749 -31.45 -13.35 -4.35
C GLY A 749 -31.36 -11.85 -4.66
N ILE A 750 -30.21 -11.25 -4.36
CA ILE A 750 -29.93 -9.82 -4.49
C ILE A 750 -28.99 -9.58 -5.68
N ALA A 751 -29.38 -8.74 -6.63
CA ALA A 751 -28.50 -8.28 -7.70
C ALA A 751 -27.81 -6.95 -7.33
N MET A 752 -26.59 -6.74 -7.86
CA MET A 752 -25.80 -5.52 -7.68
C MET A 752 -25.11 -5.13 -9.00
N TYR A 753 -25.45 -3.95 -9.53
CA TYR A 753 -25.05 -3.51 -10.86
C TYR A 753 -24.85 -1.98 -10.92
N GLN A 754 -24.43 -1.46 -12.08
CA GLN A 754 -24.10 -0.04 -12.27
C GLN A 754 -24.60 0.49 -13.62
N ARG A 755 -25.88 0.20 -13.93
CA ARG A 755 -26.51 0.50 -15.22
C ARG A 755 -26.45 1.99 -15.56
N LYS A 756 -26.89 2.87 -14.66
CA LYS A 756 -26.85 4.32 -14.91
C LYS A 756 -25.41 4.78 -15.11
N TYR A 757 -24.49 4.39 -14.23
CA TYR A 757 -23.09 4.80 -14.33
C TYR A 757 -22.43 4.35 -15.65
N CYS A 758 -22.75 3.16 -16.14
CA CYS A 758 -22.25 2.64 -17.41
C CYS A 758 -22.85 3.40 -18.61
N LEU A 759 -24.13 3.78 -18.56
CA LEU A 759 -24.75 4.57 -19.63
C LEU A 759 -24.23 6.02 -19.65
N ASP A 760 -24.14 6.67 -18.49
CA ASP A 760 -23.52 7.99 -18.31
C ASP A 760 -22.03 8.00 -18.73
N LEU A 761 -21.38 6.83 -18.82
CA LEU A 761 -20.02 6.65 -19.32
C LEU A 761 -19.99 6.41 -20.84
N LEU A 762 -20.94 5.64 -21.37
CA LEU A 762 -21.10 5.47 -22.82
C LEU A 762 -21.54 6.78 -23.51
N GLU A 763 -22.27 7.64 -22.81
CA GLU A 763 -22.69 8.97 -23.27
C GLU A 763 -21.54 9.97 -23.31
N GLU A 764 -20.76 10.09 -22.23
CA GLU A 764 -19.61 11.02 -22.11
C GLU A 764 -18.59 10.88 -23.25
N TYR A 765 -18.42 9.67 -23.80
CA TYR A 765 -17.46 9.37 -24.88
C TYR A 765 -18.15 9.07 -26.23
N GLY A 766 -19.43 9.41 -26.41
CA GLY A 766 -20.17 9.23 -27.68
C GLY A 766 -20.39 7.77 -28.11
N MET A 767 -20.11 6.81 -27.24
CA MET A 767 -20.11 5.38 -27.53
C MET A 767 -21.51 4.76 -27.62
N LEU A 768 -22.57 5.49 -27.23
CA LEU A 768 -23.97 5.11 -27.37
C LEU A 768 -24.32 4.62 -28.79
N GLY A 769 -23.75 5.22 -29.84
CA GLY A 769 -23.98 4.82 -31.24
C GLY A 769 -22.99 3.78 -31.82
N SER A 770 -22.01 3.32 -31.05
CA SER A 770 -20.89 2.50 -31.55
C SER A 770 -21.26 1.03 -31.86
N LYS A 771 -20.50 0.37 -32.75
CA LYS A 771 -20.56 -1.10 -32.88
C LYS A 771 -19.99 -1.74 -31.61
N SER A 772 -20.73 -2.66 -31.01
CA SER A 772 -20.28 -3.44 -29.86
C SER A 772 -19.25 -4.52 -30.25
N CYS A 773 -18.54 -5.10 -29.28
CA CYS A 773 -17.59 -6.18 -29.50
C CYS A 773 -17.63 -7.23 -28.37
N SER A 774 -17.36 -8.49 -28.69
CA SER A 774 -17.50 -9.64 -27.77
C SER A 774 -16.40 -9.79 -26.71
N THR A 775 -15.30 -9.02 -26.81
CA THR A 775 -14.20 -9.04 -25.82
C THR A 775 -13.72 -7.62 -25.49
N PRO A 776 -13.37 -7.32 -24.22
CA PRO A 776 -12.96 -5.98 -23.79
C PRO A 776 -11.60 -5.54 -24.34
N MET A 777 -10.71 -6.48 -24.64
CA MET A 777 -9.45 -6.25 -25.38
C MET A 777 -9.42 -7.08 -26.66
N ASP A 778 -8.55 -6.67 -27.59
CA ASP A 778 -8.26 -7.47 -28.78
C ASP A 778 -7.13 -8.46 -28.46
N TYR A 779 -7.36 -9.76 -28.71
CA TYR A 779 -6.41 -10.82 -28.41
C TYR A 779 -5.18 -10.82 -29.34
N THR A 780 -5.23 -10.09 -30.45
CA THR A 780 -4.09 -9.84 -31.34
C THR A 780 -3.26 -8.61 -30.93
N SER A 781 -3.76 -7.78 -30.00
CA SER A 781 -3.15 -6.48 -29.67
C SER A 781 -2.10 -6.56 -28.56
N HIS A 782 -0.84 -6.38 -28.94
CA HIS A 782 0.27 -6.24 -28.00
C HIS A 782 0.51 -4.75 -27.69
N LEU A 783 0.12 -4.31 -26.49
CA LEU A 783 0.32 -2.93 -26.02
C LEU A 783 1.60 -2.80 -25.18
N SER A 784 2.45 -1.86 -25.58
CA SER A 784 3.69 -1.41 -24.95
C SER A 784 3.70 0.12 -24.80
N LYS A 785 4.60 0.70 -24.00
CA LYS A 785 4.75 2.16 -23.85
C LYS A 785 4.85 2.90 -25.21
N GLU A 786 5.63 2.35 -26.12
CA GLU A 786 5.92 2.88 -27.47
C GLU A 786 4.80 2.60 -28.49
N SER A 787 3.65 2.07 -28.06
CA SER A 787 2.55 1.70 -28.96
C SER A 787 1.82 2.93 -29.51
N GLY A 788 2.37 3.52 -30.57
CA GLY A 788 1.77 4.65 -31.29
C GLY A 788 1.98 6.00 -30.60
N ASP A 789 1.33 7.01 -31.13
CA ASP A 789 1.67 8.42 -30.91
C ASP A 789 1.11 8.93 -29.56
N PRO A 790 1.90 9.66 -28.74
CA PRO A 790 1.44 10.24 -27.48
C PRO A 790 0.18 11.11 -27.63
N MET A 791 -0.75 11.02 -26.67
CA MET A 791 -1.95 11.84 -26.69
C MET A 791 -1.64 13.31 -26.32
N PRO A 792 -2.20 14.30 -27.05
CA PRO A 792 -2.06 15.71 -26.68
C PRO A 792 -2.76 16.06 -25.35
N ASN A 793 -3.76 15.27 -24.93
CA ASN A 793 -4.44 15.42 -23.65
C ASN A 793 -4.55 14.10 -22.88
N ALA A 794 -3.52 13.79 -22.06
CA ALA A 794 -3.53 12.63 -21.18
C ALA A 794 -4.65 12.67 -20.11
N SER A 795 -5.25 13.83 -19.82
CA SER A 795 -6.29 13.99 -18.79
C SER A 795 -7.58 13.27 -19.18
N GLU A 796 -7.92 13.24 -20.47
CA GLU A 796 -9.08 12.50 -20.98
C GLU A 796 -8.92 10.99 -20.78
N TYR A 797 -7.74 10.45 -21.11
CA TYR A 797 -7.40 9.06 -20.86
C TYR A 797 -7.47 8.71 -19.37
N ARG A 798 -6.88 9.55 -18.52
CA ARG A 798 -6.90 9.39 -17.05
C ARG A 798 -8.33 9.44 -16.50
N ARG A 799 -9.21 10.30 -17.02
CA ARG A 799 -10.64 10.37 -16.68
C ARG A 799 -11.36 9.08 -17.07
N LEU A 800 -11.21 8.62 -18.32
CA LEU A 800 -11.82 7.38 -18.81
C LEU A 800 -11.38 6.17 -17.98
N LEU A 801 -10.08 6.01 -17.74
CA LEU A 801 -9.55 4.90 -16.96
C LEU A 801 -9.95 4.98 -15.49
N GLY A 802 -10.07 6.18 -14.91
CA GLY A 802 -10.65 6.36 -13.57
C GLY A 802 -12.10 5.88 -13.47
N ARG A 803 -12.94 6.23 -14.46
CA ARG A 803 -14.34 5.75 -14.50
C ARG A 803 -14.44 4.24 -14.75
N LEU A 804 -13.64 3.70 -15.66
CA LEU A 804 -13.56 2.26 -15.92
C LEU A 804 -13.08 1.48 -14.69
N LEU A 805 -12.09 2.00 -13.96
CA LEU A 805 -11.59 1.38 -12.72
C LEU A 805 -12.67 1.32 -11.64
N TYR A 806 -13.52 2.35 -11.53
CA TYR A 806 -14.67 2.32 -10.62
C TYR A 806 -15.68 1.22 -11.00
N LEU A 807 -15.95 1.06 -12.29
CA LEU A 807 -16.87 0.07 -12.82
C LEU A 807 -16.39 -1.39 -12.63
N THR A 808 -15.08 -1.62 -12.42
CA THR A 808 -14.55 -2.97 -12.09
C THR A 808 -15.09 -3.57 -10.78
N ASN A 809 -15.83 -2.80 -9.96
CA ASN A 809 -16.49 -3.29 -8.74
C ASN A 809 -17.77 -4.11 -9.01
N THR A 810 -18.42 -3.94 -10.17
CA THR A 810 -19.54 -4.82 -10.63
C THR A 810 -19.25 -5.55 -11.94
N ARG A 811 -18.21 -5.12 -12.67
CA ARG A 811 -17.75 -5.70 -13.93
C ARG A 811 -16.40 -6.40 -13.76
N PRO A 812 -16.34 -7.60 -13.12
CA PRO A 812 -15.09 -8.33 -12.92
C PRO A 812 -14.34 -8.61 -14.23
N GLU A 813 -15.06 -8.93 -15.29
CA GLU A 813 -14.54 -9.41 -16.57
C GLU A 813 -13.73 -8.36 -17.35
N ILE A 814 -13.89 -7.06 -17.04
CA ILE A 814 -13.05 -6.00 -17.59
C ILE A 814 -11.80 -5.70 -16.73
N SER A 815 -11.65 -6.32 -15.55
CA SER A 815 -10.60 -5.98 -14.57
C SER A 815 -9.19 -6.14 -15.13
N PHE A 816 -8.93 -7.20 -15.92
CA PHE A 816 -7.65 -7.36 -16.59
C PHE A 816 -7.42 -6.27 -17.63
N ALA A 817 -8.41 -5.97 -18.48
CA ALA A 817 -8.29 -4.97 -19.53
C ALA A 817 -7.98 -3.58 -18.96
N VAL A 818 -8.74 -3.15 -17.95
CA VAL A 818 -8.52 -1.88 -17.23
C VAL A 818 -7.19 -1.90 -16.47
N GLY A 819 -6.82 -3.04 -15.88
CA GLY A 819 -5.53 -3.25 -15.20
C GLY A 819 -4.31 -3.21 -16.13
N LYS A 820 -4.44 -3.68 -17.38
CA LYS A 820 -3.40 -3.56 -18.42
C LYS A 820 -3.28 -2.12 -18.91
N LEU A 821 -4.41 -1.47 -19.20
CA LEU A 821 -4.46 -0.09 -19.69
C LEU A 821 -3.99 0.95 -18.66
N SER A 822 -4.32 0.77 -17.38
CA SER A 822 -3.87 1.68 -16.30
C SER A 822 -2.34 1.80 -16.15
N GLN A 823 -1.55 0.93 -16.80
CA GLN A 823 -0.09 0.99 -16.83
C GLN A 823 0.45 2.14 -17.69
N PHE A 824 -0.41 2.76 -18.52
CA PHE A 824 -0.08 3.84 -19.45
C PHE A 824 -0.67 5.21 -19.04
N LEU A 825 -1.12 5.35 -17.78
CA LEU A 825 -1.70 6.60 -17.26
C LEU A 825 -0.74 7.80 -17.29
N ASP A 826 0.57 7.55 -17.26
CA ASP A 826 1.60 8.59 -17.25
C ASP A 826 1.72 9.25 -18.63
N CYS A 827 2.15 8.48 -19.65
CA CYS A 827 2.16 8.89 -21.06
C CYS A 827 1.28 7.93 -21.90
N PRO A 828 -0.02 8.24 -22.07
CA PRO A 828 -0.92 7.45 -22.92
C PRO A 828 -0.77 7.83 -24.39
N THR A 829 -1.12 6.89 -25.29
CA THR A 829 -1.01 7.06 -26.75
C THR A 829 -2.38 6.89 -27.43
N ASN A 830 -2.46 7.22 -28.72
CA ASN A 830 -3.64 6.98 -29.54
C ASN A 830 -4.09 5.51 -29.54
N LYS A 831 -3.17 4.53 -29.62
CA LYS A 831 -3.50 3.09 -29.53
C LYS A 831 -3.98 2.71 -28.13
N HIS A 832 -3.39 3.26 -27.07
CA HIS A 832 -3.88 3.06 -25.70
C HIS A 832 -5.32 3.57 -25.53
N PHE A 833 -5.64 4.74 -26.09
CA PHE A 833 -7.01 5.29 -26.03
C PHE A 833 -8.00 4.47 -26.86
N GLN A 834 -7.65 4.04 -28.08
CA GLN A 834 -8.51 3.16 -28.88
C GLN A 834 -8.79 1.82 -28.19
N ALA A 835 -7.81 1.26 -27.47
CA ALA A 835 -8.02 0.07 -26.63
C ALA A 835 -8.94 0.36 -25.42
N ALA A 836 -8.86 1.53 -24.79
CA ALA A 836 -9.81 1.94 -23.75
C ALA A 836 -11.24 2.14 -24.30
N LEU A 837 -11.38 2.72 -25.49
CA LEU A 837 -12.66 2.83 -26.20
C LEU A 837 -13.20 1.44 -26.61
N ARG A 838 -12.36 0.42 -26.83
CA ARG A 838 -12.84 -0.97 -27.01
C ARG A 838 -13.54 -1.50 -25.75
N VAL A 839 -13.05 -1.19 -24.55
CA VAL A 839 -13.74 -1.58 -23.31
C VAL A 839 -15.15 -0.98 -23.25
N LEU A 840 -15.34 0.25 -23.75
CA LEU A 840 -16.67 0.85 -23.90
C LEU A 840 -17.54 0.12 -24.96
N LYS A 841 -16.98 -0.27 -26.11
CA LYS A 841 -17.68 -1.10 -27.12
C LYS A 841 -18.11 -2.47 -26.55
N TYR A 842 -17.33 -3.04 -25.64
CA TYR A 842 -17.68 -4.27 -24.94
C TYR A 842 -18.81 -4.04 -23.93
N LEU A 843 -18.67 -3.03 -23.05
CA LEU A 843 -19.68 -2.67 -22.04
C LEU A 843 -21.07 -2.37 -22.64
N LYS A 844 -21.11 -1.82 -23.87
CA LYS A 844 -22.37 -1.59 -24.61
C LYS A 844 -23.20 -2.87 -24.85
N LEU A 845 -22.61 -4.07 -24.86
CA LEU A 845 -23.37 -5.33 -25.04
C LEU A 845 -24.41 -5.57 -23.95
N ALA A 846 -24.09 -5.20 -22.72
CA ALA A 846 -24.91 -5.47 -21.54
C ALA A 846 -24.65 -4.36 -20.49
N PRO A 847 -25.16 -3.13 -20.68
CA PRO A 847 -24.80 -1.98 -19.84
C PRO A 847 -25.25 -2.13 -18.38
N ALA A 848 -26.20 -3.03 -18.09
CA ALA A 848 -26.76 -3.25 -16.76
C ALA A 848 -26.28 -4.55 -16.12
N GLN A 849 -25.35 -5.27 -16.75
CA GLN A 849 -24.75 -6.49 -16.20
C GLN A 849 -24.02 -6.20 -14.87
N GLY A 850 -24.16 -7.13 -13.93
CA GLY A 850 -23.53 -7.10 -12.62
C GLY A 850 -23.59 -8.45 -11.91
N LEU A 851 -23.50 -8.42 -10.58
CA LEU A 851 -23.46 -9.60 -9.70
C LEU A 851 -24.86 -10.07 -9.32
N LEU A 852 -25.01 -11.38 -9.09
CA LEU A 852 -26.16 -11.98 -8.41
C LEU A 852 -25.70 -12.74 -7.16
N PHE A 853 -26.10 -12.24 -5.99
CA PHE A 853 -25.99 -12.92 -4.70
C PHE A 853 -27.20 -13.83 -4.52
N LYS A 854 -27.04 -15.13 -4.74
CA LYS A 854 -28.17 -16.09 -4.75
C LYS A 854 -28.67 -16.42 -3.33
N THR A 855 -29.97 -16.69 -3.22
CA THR A 855 -30.60 -17.30 -2.03
C THR A 855 -30.10 -18.73 -1.80
N GLU A 856 -29.98 -19.52 -2.89
CA GLU A 856 -29.44 -20.88 -2.84
C GLU A 856 -27.90 -20.84 -2.72
N SER A 857 -27.39 -21.10 -1.52
CA SER A 857 -25.96 -21.19 -1.24
C SER A 857 -25.67 -22.11 -0.04
N ASP A 858 -24.65 -22.96 -0.17
CA ASP A 858 -24.09 -23.76 0.93
C ASP A 858 -23.12 -22.95 1.81
N LEU A 859 -22.87 -21.69 1.45
CA LEU A 859 -21.87 -20.80 2.05
C LEU A 859 -20.43 -21.37 2.06
N GLN A 860 -20.11 -22.35 1.20
CA GLN A 860 -18.77 -22.90 1.10
C GLN A 860 -17.84 -21.93 0.35
N LEU A 861 -16.71 -21.57 0.95
CA LEU A 861 -15.72 -20.69 0.32
C LEU A 861 -14.86 -21.46 -0.69
N THR A 862 -14.93 -21.04 -1.95
CA THR A 862 -14.18 -21.62 -3.08
C THR A 862 -13.47 -20.51 -3.85
N GLY A 863 -12.25 -20.75 -4.33
CA GLY A 863 -11.47 -19.78 -5.09
C GLY A 863 -10.63 -20.40 -6.19
N PHE A 864 -10.17 -19.52 -7.08
CA PHE A 864 -9.35 -19.84 -8.24
C PHE A 864 -8.14 -18.90 -8.26
N SER A 865 -6.96 -19.43 -8.60
CA SER A 865 -5.71 -18.69 -8.62
C SER A 865 -4.88 -19.07 -9.85
N ASP A 866 -4.41 -18.05 -10.59
CA ASP A 866 -3.60 -18.17 -11.82
C ASP A 866 -2.59 -17.01 -11.90
N SER A 867 -1.51 -17.19 -12.64
CA SER A 867 -0.60 -16.12 -13.04
C SER A 867 -0.11 -16.32 -14.45
N ASP A 868 -0.17 -15.26 -15.26
CA ASP A 868 0.63 -15.25 -16.49
C ASP A 868 2.14 -15.32 -16.15
N TRP A 869 2.97 -15.68 -17.14
CA TRP A 869 4.42 -15.64 -16.99
C TRP A 869 5.07 -14.58 -17.89
N ALA A 870 5.52 -13.49 -17.26
CA ALA A 870 6.38 -12.45 -17.84
C ALA A 870 5.86 -11.78 -19.13
N THR A 871 4.55 -11.79 -19.39
CA THR A 871 3.94 -11.35 -20.67
C THR A 871 4.18 -9.88 -21.01
N CYS A 872 4.29 -9.01 -19.99
CA CYS A 872 4.44 -7.57 -20.18
C CYS A 872 5.78 -7.24 -20.87
N PRO A 873 5.78 -6.70 -22.10
CA PRO A 873 7.02 -6.47 -22.85
C PRO A 873 7.93 -5.48 -22.12
N ASP A 874 7.35 -4.40 -21.60
CA ASP A 874 8.03 -3.23 -21.01
C ASP A 874 8.79 -3.54 -19.71
N THR A 875 8.49 -4.66 -19.04
CA THR A 875 9.02 -4.94 -17.69
C THR A 875 9.24 -6.41 -17.35
N ARG A 876 8.78 -7.36 -18.21
CA ARG A 876 8.75 -8.82 -17.96
C ARG A 876 8.12 -9.24 -16.63
N ARG A 877 7.28 -8.38 -16.03
CA ARG A 877 6.54 -8.68 -14.78
C ARG A 877 5.22 -9.34 -15.11
N SER A 878 4.92 -10.43 -14.41
CA SER A 878 3.66 -11.15 -14.54
C SER A 878 2.44 -10.37 -14.04
N ILE A 879 1.25 -10.80 -14.46
CA ILE A 879 -0.05 -10.47 -13.87
C ILE A 879 -0.57 -11.69 -13.08
N SER A 880 -0.77 -11.52 -11.77
CA SER A 880 -1.47 -12.49 -10.94
C SER A 880 -2.96 -12.20 -10.91
N GLY A 881 -3.76 -13.25 -10.94
CA GLY A 881 -5.22 -13.19 -10.94
C GLY A 881 -5.84 -14.15 -9.94
N TYR A 882 -6.95 -13.74 -9.34
CA TYR A 882 -7.75 -14.62 -8.50
C TYR A 882 -9.23 -14.20 -8.47
N CYS A 883 -10.10 -15.15 -8.13
CA CYS A 883 -11.48 -14.89 -7.75
C CYS A 883 -11.95 -15.87 -6.68
N PHE A 884 -12.90 -15.45 -5.84
CA PHE A 884 -13.53 -16.29 -4.83
C PHE A 884 -15.05 -16.19 -4.88
N PHE A 885 -15.69 -17.32 -4.65
CA PHE A 885 -17.11 -17.56 -4.60
C PHE A 885 -17.52 -18.05 -3.20
N LEU A 886 -18.71 -17.65 -2.77
CA LEU A 886 -19.37 -18.16 -1.57
C LEU A 886 -20.58 -18.99 -2.04
N GLY A 887 -20.46 -20.31 -1.95
CA GLY A 887 -21.26 -21.22 -2.79
C GLY A 887 -21.03 -20.91 -4.27
N THR A 888 -22.09 -20.66 -5.03
CA THR A 888 -22.00 -20.30 -6.47
C THR A 888 -22.00 -18.79 -6.74
N THR A 889 -21.80 -17.96 -5.72
CA THR A 889 -21.90 -16.49 -5.79
C THR A 889 -20.52 -15.82 -5.74
N LEU A 890 -20.13 -15.05 -6.77
CA LEU A 890 -18.84 -14.35 -6.84
C LEU A 890 -18.76 -13.17 -5.85
N ILE A 891 -17.83 -13.23 -4.89
CA ILE A 891 -17.70 -12.23 -3.80
C ILE A 891 -16.46 -11.33 -3.89
N THR A 892 -15.35 -11.81 -4.47
CA THR A 892 -14.12 -11.01 -4.65
C THR A 892 -13.31 -11.49 -5.85
N TRP A 893 -12.49 -10.61 -6.40
CA TRP A 893 -11.59 -10.87 -7.53
C TRP A 893 -10.44 -9.87 -7.56
N LYS A 894 -9.38 -10.24 -8.28
CA LYS A 894 -8.23 -9.38 -8.55
C LYS A 894 -7.58 -9.69 -9.88
N SER A 895 -7.18 -8.64 -10.59
CA SER A 895 -6.08 -8.65 -11.54
C SER A 895 -4.99 -7.71 -10.98
N LYS A 896 -3.74 -8.15 -10.89
CA LYS A 896 -2.66 -7.32 -10.34
C LYS A 896 -1.29 -7.67 -10.92
N LYS A 897 -0.60 -6.68 -11.49
CA LYS A 897 0.81 -6.79 -11.90
C LYS A 897 1.71 -7.09 -10.69
N GLN A 898 2.49 -8.15 -10.78
CA GLN A 898 3.50 -8.50 -9.78
C GLN A 898 4.55 -7.39 -9.68
N VAL A 899 5.07 -7.16 -8.47
CA VAL A 899 5.99 -6.04 -8.19
C VAL A 899 7.41 -6.25 -8.77
N THR A 900 7.73 -7.46 -9.25
CA THR A 900 8.95 -7.80 -10.01
C THR A 900 8.67 -8.94 -10.98
N VAL A 901 9.64 -9.20 -11.86
CA VAL A 901 9.75 -10.40 -12.69
C VAL A 901 9.69 -11.66 -11.80
N ALA A 902 9.14 -12.74 -12.36
CA ALA A 902 9.25 -14.10 -11.83
C ALA A 902 10.20 -14.91 -12.72
N ARG A 903 11.15 -15.65 -12.11
CA ARG A 903 12.22 -16.37 -12.83
C ARG A 903 11.72 -17.66 -13.50
N SER A 904 10.52 -18.12 -13.14
CA SER A 904 9.81 -19.24 -13.78
C SER A 904 8.30 -19.01 -13.72
N SER A 905 7.53 -19.78 -14.49
CA SER A 905 6.07 -19.84 -14.37
C SER A 905 5.65 -20.27 -12.96
N ALA A 906 6.25 -21.33 -12.42
CA ALA A 906 5.99 -21.80 -11.06
C ALA A 906 6.17 -20.72 -9.97
N GLU A 907 7.15 -19.81 -10.10
CA GLU A 907 7.32 -18.66 -9.20
C GLU A 907 6.22 -17.61 -9.38
N ALA A 908 5.74 -17.40 -10.61
CA ALA A 908 4.65 -16.48 -10.90
C ALA A 908 3.34 -16.97 -10.28
N GLU A 909 3.04 -18.26 -10.50
CA GLU A 909 1.89 -18.99 -9.99
C GLU A 909 1.85 -19.03 -8.46
N TYR A 910 2.97 -19.38 -7.82
CA TYR A 910 3.04 -19.42 -6.36
C TYR A 910 2.78 -18.06 -5.71
N ARG A 911 3.14 -16.96 -6.38
CA ARG A 911 2.83 -15.60 -5.92
C ARG A 911 1.37 -15.20 -6.10
N ALA A 912 0.69 -15.70 -7.13
CA ALA A 912 -0.76 -15.61 -7.19
C ALA A 912 -1.37 -16.41 -6.03
N LEU A 913 -0.91 -17.65 -5.82
CA LEU A 913 -1.42 -18.54 -4.78
C LEU A 913 -1.24 -17.98 -3.36
N ALA A 914 -0.11 -17.32 -3.07
CA ALA A 914 0.12 -16.63 -1.80
C ALA A 914 -0.80 -15.41 -1.62
N ALA A 915 -1.05 -14.64 -2.68
CA ALA A 915 -2.02 -13.54 -2.63
C ALA A 915 -3.46 -14.05 -2.42
N SER A 916 -3.85 -15.12 -3.12
CA SER A 916 -5.13 -15.81 -2.97
C SER A 916 -5.30 -16.38 -1.55
N THR A 917 -4.24 -16.94 -0.97
CA THR A 917 -4.23 -17.43 0.42
C THR A 917 -4.50 -16.31 1.43
N CYS A 918 -3.89 -15.15 1.24
CA CYS A 918 -4.13 -13.96 2.07
C CYS A 918 -5.58 -13.45 1.95
N GLU A 919 -6.15 -13.43 0.73
CA GLU A 919 -7.56 -13.07 0.52
C GLU A 919 -8.49 -14.09 1.19
N ALA A 920 -8.28 -15.39 0.97
CA ALA A 920 -9.07 -16.47 1.57
C ALA A 920 -9.11 -16.38 3.11
N GLN A 921 -7.96 -16.19 3.75
CA GLN A 921 -7.87 -16.00 5.20
C GLN A 921 -8.62 -14.75 5.66
N TRP A 922 -8.63 -13.66 4.89
CA TRP A 922 -9.38 -12.46 5.25
C TRP A 922 -10.90 -12.62 5.05
N ILE A 923 -11.35 -13.33 4.00
CA ILE A 923 -12.77 -13.69 3.83
C ILE A 923 -13.23 -14.56 5.02
N VAL A 924 -12.43 -15.55 5.42
CA VAL A 924 -12.69 -16.40 6.60
C VAL A 924 -12.96 -15.57 7.85
N PHE A 925 -12.15 -14.52 8.11
CA PHE A 925 -12.37 -13.63 9.25
C PHE A 925 -13.67 -12.82 9.15
N ILE A 926 -14.03 -12.29 7.98
CA ILE A 926 -15.29 -11.55 7.78
C ILE A 926 -16.50 -12.49 7.91
N LEU A 927 -16.42 -13.73 7.43
CA LEU A 927 -17.47 -14.73 7.61
C LEU A 927 -17.66 -15.09 9.08
N GLN A 928 -16.59 -15.16 9.88
CA GLN A 928 -16.64 -15.34 11.33
C GLN A 928 -17.31 -14.14 12.02
N ASP A 929 -16.93 -12.91 11.70
CA ASP A 929 -17.59 -11.69 12.21
C ASP A 929 -19.10 -11.66 11.90
N LEU A 930 -19.50 -12.22 10.74
CA LEU A 930 -20.90 -12.36 10.29
C LEU A 930 -21.62 -13.64 10.79
N THR A 931 -21.07 -14.37 11.76
CA THR A 931 -21.64 -15.61 12.32
C THR A 931 -21.95 -16.68 11.26
N VAL A 932 -21.05 -16.88 10.31
CA VAL A 932 -21.12 -17.98 9.33
C VAL A 932 -20.17 -19.11 9.76
N SER A 933 -20.72 -20.29 10.03
CA SER A 933 -19.96 -21.48 10.39
C SER A 933 -19.19 -22.02 9.18
N ILE A 934 -17.86 -21.99 9.25
CA ILE A 934 -16.98 -22.44 8.15
C ILE A 934 -16.65 -23.92 8.38
N LEU A 935 -17.49 -24.80 7.84
CA LEU A 935 -17.42 -26.26 8.08
C LEU A 935 -16.29 -26.98 7.32
N LYS A 936 -15.64 -26.31 6.36
CA LYS A 936 -14.58 -26.88 5.50
C LYS A 936 -13.51 -25.82 5.21
N PRO A 937 -12.23 -26.21 5.03
CA PRO A 937 -11.18 -25.31 4.55
C PRO A 937 -11.56 -24.65 3.22
N ALA A 938 -11.11 -23.41 3.00
CA ALA A 938 -11.36 -22.70 1.75
C ALA A 938 -10.69 -23.43 0.57
N ALA A 939 -11.47 -23.94 -0.38
CA ALA A 939 -10.95 -24.65 -1.54
C ALA A 939 -10.29 -23.66 -2.51
N ILE A 940 -9.00 -23.82 -2.83
CA ILE A 940 -8.31 -22.98 -3.83
C ILE A 940 -7.84 -23.87 -4.98
N TYR A 941 -8.43 -23.66 -6.15
CA TYR A 941 -8.07 -24.33 -7.40
C TYR A 941 -6.88 -23.63 -8.07
N CYS A 942 -5.89 -24.42 -8.46
CA CYS A 942 -4.71 -23.99 -9.22
C CYS A 942 -4.28 -25.14 -10.16
N ASP A 943 -4.02 -24.81 -11.43
CA ASP A 943 -3.60 -25.76 -12.46
C ASP A 943 -2.08 -25.98 -12.51
N SER A 944 -1.31 -25.11 -11.85
CA SER A 944 0.14 -25.25 -11.72
C SER A 944 0.53 -26.37 -10.72
N GLN A 945 0.70 -27.58 -11.23
CA GLN A 945 1.20 -28.73 -10.46
C GLN A 945 2.53 -28.42 -9.74
N SER A 946 3.40 -27.62 -10.34
CA SER A 946 4.63 -27.15 -9.70
C SER A 946 4.35 -26.31 -8.44
N ALA A 947 3.34 -25.43 -8.47
CA ALA A 947 2.97 -24.65 -7.29
C ALA A 947 2.35 -25.55 -6.20
N LEU A 948 1.50 -26.51 -6.58
CA LEU A 948 0.91 -27.48 -5.65
C LEU A 948 1.99 -28.33 -4.96
N HIS A 949 2.99 -28.84 -5.69
CA HIS A 949 4.10 -29.60 -5.10
C HIS A 949 4.97 -28.76 -4.16
N ILE A 950 5.25 -27.49 -4.47
CA ILE A 950 5.99 -26.59 -3.57
C ILE A 950 5.20 -26.33 -2.28
N ALA A 951 3.87 -26.24 -2.36
CA ALA A 951 3.01 -26.05 -1.19
C ALA A 951 2.88 -27.32 -0.34
N ALA A 952 2.80 -28.50 -0.97
CA ALA A 952 2.68 -29.78 -0.26
C ALA A 952 4.00 -30.24 0.40
N ASN A 953 5.16 -29.94 -0.18
CA ASN A 953 6.44 -30.49 0.26
C ASN A 953 7.42 -29.40 0.73
N PRO A 954 7.84 -29.40 2.02
CA PRO A 954 8.75 -28.39 2.57
C PRO A 954 10.20 -28.49 2.06
N VAL A 955 10.62 -29.64 1.53
CA VAL A 955 12.02 -29.94 1.16
C VAL A 955 12.46 -29.24 -0.13
N PHE A 956 11.54 -28.77 -0.98
CA PHE A 956 11.84 -28.02 -2.22
C PHE A 956 12.30 -26.56 -1.95
N HIS A 957 13.22 -26.38 -1.01
CA HIS A 957 13.62 -25.09 -0.47
C HIS A 957 14.66 -24.38 -1.33
N GLU A 958 15.52 -25.11 -2.04
CA GLU A 958 16.69 -24.56 -2.76
C GLU A 958 16.32 -23.62 -3.92
N ARG A 959 15.35 -24.04 -4.73
CA ARG A 959 14.90 -23.31 -5.92
C ARG A 959 13.88 -22.21 -5.60
N THR A 960 13.47 -22.08 -4.34
CA THR A 960 12.38 -21.21 -3.87
C THR A 960 12.81 -20.19 -2.82
N LYS A 961 14.10 -20.14 -2.42
CA LYS A 961 14.64 -19.19 -1.42
C LYS A 961 14.24 -17.73 -1.69
N HIS A 962 14.06 -17.32 -2.96
CA HIS A 962 13.63 -15.97 -3.36
C HIS A 962 12.11 -15.73 -3.41
N ILE A 963 11.31 -16.67 -2.90
CA ILE A 963 9.88 -16.54 -2.57
C ILE A 963 9.55 -17.20 -1.21
N GLU A 964 10.54 -17.40 -0.33
CA GLU A 964 10.37 -18.16 0.91
C GLU A 964 9.19 -17.70 1.80
N ALA A 965 8.99 -16.38 1.93
CA ALA A 965 7.86 -15.83 2.68
C ALA A 965 6.50 -16.14 2.03
N ASP A 966 6.43 -16.17 0.69
CA ASP A 966 5.24 -16.61 -0.04
C ASP A 966 5.00 -18.12 0.25
N CYS A 967 6.08 -18.92 0.26
CA CYS A 967 6.05 -20.36 0.56
C CYS A 967 5.54 -20.68 1.96
N HIS A 968 6.07 -20.03 3.01
CA HIS A 968 5.60 -20.24 4.38
C HIS A 968 4.13 -19.86 4.54
N ILE A 969 3.69 -18.68 4.06
CA ILE A 969 2.28 -18.25 4.17
C ILE A 969 1.29 -19.28 3.59
N VAL A 970 1.59 -19.84 2.42
CA VAL A 970 0.72 -20.87 1.80
C VAL A 970 0.75 -22.18 2.60
N ARG A 971 1.93 -22.61 3.07
CA ARG A 971 2.11 -23.85 3.85
C ARG A 971 1.42 -23.76 5.21
N ASP A 972 1.65 -22.69 5.96
CA ASP A 972 1.08 -22.45 7.29
C ASP A 972 -0.45 -22.51 7.25
N LYS A 973 -1.07 -21.92 6.22
CA LYS A 973 -2.53 -21.88 6.06
C LYS A 973 -3.13 -23.18 5.52
N ALA A 974 -2.37 -23.96 4.75
CA ALA A 974 -2.76 -25.32 4.39
C ALA A 974 -2.66 -26.28 5.59
N GLN A 975 -1.58 -26.20 6.38
CA GLN A 975 -1.38 -27.01 7.58
C GLN A 975 -2.44 -26.69 8.65
N ALA A 976 -2.72 -25.40 8.89
CA ALA A 976 -3.76 -24.94 9.81
C ALA A 976 -5.21 -25.15 9.30
N GLN A 977 -5.41 -25.88 8.20
CA GLN A 977 -6.72 -26.18 7.59
C GLN A 977 -7.58 -24.93 7.28
N VAL A 978 -6.95 -23.78 7.05
CA VAL A 978 -7.65 -22.56 6.60
C VAL A 978 -7.95 -22.65 5.10
N ILE A 979 -7.04 -23.25 4.33
CA ILE A 979 -7.19 -23.50 2.89
C ILE A 979 -6.99 -24.99 2.56
N LYS A 980 -7.63 -25.46 1.50
CA LYS A 980 -7.32 -26.75 0.86
C LYS A 980 -6.99 -26.48 -0.61
N LEU A 981 -5.75 -26.79 -1.00
CA LEU A 981 -5.31 -26.66 -2.39
C LEU A 981 -5.84 -27.83 -3.21
N LEU A 982 -6.34 -27.55 -4.41
CA LEU A 982 -6.89 -28.54 -5.34
C LEU A 982 -6.35 -28.32 -6.76
N PRO A 983 -6.00 -29.39 -7.49
CA PRO A 983 -5.66 -29.29 -8.90
C PRO A 983 -6.90 -28.95 -9.74
N ILE A 984 -6.68 -28.27 -10.86
CA ILE A 984 -7.69 -28.08 -11.91
C ILE A 984 -7.01 -28.17 -13.29
N SER A 985 -7.79 -28.37 -14.36
CA SER A 985 -7.31 -28.19 -15.73
C SER A 985 -7.42 -26.72 -16.13
N THR A 986 -6.46 -26.20 -16.90
CA THR A 986 -6.45 -24.83 -17.44
C THR A 986 -7.71 -24.50 -18.23
N LEU A 987 -8.37 -25.48 -18.88
CA LEU A 987 -9.66 -25.28 -19.56
C LEU A 987 -10.79 -24.88 -18.58
N HIS A 988 -10.69 -25.32 -17.33
CA HIS A 988 -11.66 -25.03 -16.28
C HIS A 988 -11.21 -23.89 -15.36
N GLN A 989 -9.93 -23.53 -15.34
CA GLN A 989 -9.38 -22.37 -14.62
C GLN A 989 -10.21 -21.10 -14.88
N THR A 990 -10.80 -20.53 -13.82
CA THR A 990 -11.64 -19.32 -13.91
C THR A 990 -10.80 -18.05 -13.75
N ALA A 991 -9.62 -18.15 -13.15
CA ALA A 991 -8.76 -17.00 -12.90
C ALA A 991 -8.08 -16.42 -14.17
N ASP A 992 -8.05 -17.18 -15.26
CA ASP A 992 -7.50 -16.80 -16.58
C ASP A 992 -7.98 -15.42 -17.09
N ILE A 993 -9.25 -15.11 -16.88
CA ILE A 993 -9.87 -13.83 -17.30
C ILE A 993 -9.30 -12.61 -16.56
N PHE A 994 -8.53 -12.83 -15.48
CA PHE A 994 -7.86 -11.79 -14.70
C PHE A 994 -6.35 -11.68 -14.97
N THR A 995 -5.76 -12.54 -15.80
CA THR A 995 -4.29 -12.61 -16.01
C THR A 995 -3.84 -12.41 -17.43
N LYS A 996 -4.64 -12.81 -18.44
CA LYS A 996 -4.24 -12.79 -19.86
C LYS A 996 -5.36 -12.29 -20.77
N VAL A 997 -5.02 -11.79 -21.97
CA VAL A 997 -6.06 -11.52 -22.99
C VAL A 997 -6.51 -12.86 -23.56
N LEU A 998 -7.81 -13.14 -23.50
CA LEU A 998 -8.41 -14.35 -24.05
C LEU A 998 -9.04 -14.09 -25.42
N SER A 999 -8.97 -15.08 -26.31
CA SER A 999 -9.77 -15.10 -27.54
C SER A 999 -11.26 -15.34 -27.22
N PRO A 1000 -12.21 -15.06 -28.14
CA PRO A 1000 -13.63 -14.95 -27.79
C PRO A 1000 -14.26 -16.19 -27.12
N ALA A 1001 -13.89 -17.40 -27.52
CA ALA A 1001 -14.46 -18.63 -26.95
C ALA A 1001 -13.94 -18.92 -25.51
N PRO A 1002 -12.61 -18.95 -25.23
CA PRO A 1002 -12.10 -18.99 -23.86
C PRO A 1002 -12.59 -17.83 -22.98
N PHE A 1003 -12.70 -16.62 -23.52
CA PHE A 1003 -13.25 -15.47 -22.79
C PHE A 1003 -14.71 -15.74 -22.37
N SER A 1004 -15.56 -16.18 -23.30
CA SER A 1004 -16.97 -16.53 -23.03
C SER A 1004 -17.10 -17.66 -22.00
N SER A 1005 -16.26 -18.69 -22.10
CA SER A 1005 -16.21 -19.81 -21.16
C SER A 1005 -15.78 -19.38 -19.74
N CYS A 1006 -14.85 -18.45 -19.60
CA CYS A 1006 -14.50 -17.92 -18.27
C CYS A 1006 -15.55 -16.94 -17.75
N HIS A 1007 -16.13 -16.12 -18.63
CA HIS A 1007 -17.17 -15.13 -18.32
C HIS A 1007 -18.45 -15.77 -17.77
N SER A 1008 -18.91 -16.89 -18.34
CA SER A 1008 -20.10 -17.61 -17.85
C SER A 1008 -19.91 -18.18 -16.44
N LYS A 1009 -18.70 -18.66 -16.11
CA LYS A 1009 -18.32 -19.15 -14.77
C LYS A 1009 -18.37 -18.05 -13.69
N LEU A 1010 -18.31 -16.76 -14.05
CA LEU A 1010 -18.37 -15.65 -13.08
C LEU A 1010 -19.77 -15.42 -12.49
N GLY A 1011 -20.81 -16.08 -13.01
CA GLY A 1011 -22.17 -16.00 -12.44
C GLY A 1011 -22.87 -14.65 -12.59
N LEU A 1012 -22.43 -13.82 -13.55
CA LEU A 1012 -22.97 -12.49 -13.79
C LEU A 1012 -24.40 -12.54 -14.37
N CYS A 1013 -25.24 -11.60 -13.95
CA CYS A 1013 -26.59 -11.41 -14.48
C CYS A 1013 -26.75 -10.02 -15.13
N ASP A 1014 -27.64 -9.88 -16.10
CA ASP A 1014 -28.18 -8.59 -16.53
C ASP A 1014 -29.71 -8.65 -16.38
N LEU A 1015 -30.27 -7.85 -15.46
CA LEU A 1015 -31.72 -7.80 -15.19
C LEU A 1015 -32.52 -7.01 -16.23
N HIS A 1016 -31.83 -6.31 -17.13
CA HIS A 1016 -32.43 -5.45 -18.15
C HIS A 1016 -32.23 -5.98 -19.57
N LYS A 1017 -31.55 -7.12 -19.73
CA LYS A 1017 -31.52 -7.87 -20.99
C LYS A 1017 -32.96 -8.30 -21.34
N PRO A 1018 -33.47 -7.98 -22.54
CA PRO A 1018 -34.80 -8.44 -22.94
C PRO A 1018 -34.84 -9.97 -23.03
N ASN A 1019 -35.98 -10.55 -22.64
CA ASN A 1019 -36.30 -11.93 -22.97
C ASN A 1019 -36.43 -12.02 -24.50
N LEU A 1020 -35.57 -12.83 -25.13
CA LEU A 1020 -35.71 -13.20 -26.54
C LEU A 1020 -36.60 -14.45 -26.60
N GLU A 1021 -37.90 -14.23 -26.68
CA GLU A 1021 -38.87 -15.29 -26.99
C GLU A 1021 -38.91 -15.53 -28.49
N GLY A 1022 -38.37 -16.67 -28.94
CA GLY A 1022 -38.51 -17.17 -30.31
C GLY A 1022 -37.55 -16.55 -31.35
N GLY A 1023 -37.05 -17.40 -32.24
CA GLY A 1023 -36.16 -17.03 -33.35
C GLY A 1023 -35.15 -18.13 -33.63
N VAL A 1024 -35.30 -18.81 -34.77
CA VAL A 1024 -34.38 -19.85 -35.30
C VAL A 1024 -33.14 -19.20 -35.89
#